data_AF-R7A5V8-F1
#
_entry.id   AF-R7A5V8-F1
#
_cell.length_a   1.000
_cell.length_b   1.000
_cell.length_c   1.000
_cell.angle_alpha   90.00
_cell.angle_beta   90.00
_cell.angle_gamma   90.00
#
_symmetry.space_group_name_H-M   'P 1'
#
loop_
_entity.id
_entity.type
_entity.pdbx_description
1 polymer ?
#
loop_
_entity_poly.entity_id
_entity_poly.type
_entity_poly.pdbx_seq_one_letter_code
_entity_poly.pdbx_strand_id
1 'polypeptide(L)'
;MINQLENAIYLENLSQIKRILQENPKEINREDEHGVAMAFLAAKSGNEQILRYIVEYSLANMNMVDRDHRNILHYATMSGSLKCVKYLVEKVGMSPVSGDFNLVTPYDIAHDNKFMDIEAYYEEVTGAPITQMYRNPIRTGFYPDPSIVRVGDDYYMVNSSFIYFPCIPVSHSKDLIHWEIIGHAITNTQWAMLDELEGGRGYWAPDISYYEGRFYITATYRLNDTGTVYRKQIVVSSDKPEGPYSKPAIIDEDGIDPSIFNDDDGRRYMLLNRGARIFELSKDATKKISEAQMLYYGSNKRAPEGPHLLKKDGYYYLFQAEGGTGPGHRITVARSRTLMGNYESCPYNPIMRQNDEGAAIQRCGHGKPVQTQNGDWYMVYLCGRMVGGGYSILGRETALDPIEWTQDGWPIVNGLKGPSVLQIKPGLQECVYDELLKDDFSEPYLDTQWMFPRAPELDGIELKAGFLKIHGSVADLSSMKARNVVLRRQQHFKFDAECKMKINPMAMGQNAGLTCYYDENTFLKFGLFMEAAVRDDDKAPSYVMKINVIQHIDEDNIACEGVAVDTKQRFIWLKIVTNYLKRSFYYSYDGENYTHFVTLDNVYYLCDEGLNKGKRFTGAMVGMYAYAGGEYTHVAEFDYFEYKSR
;
A
#
# COMPACT_ATOMS: atom_id res chain seq x y z
N MET A 1 24.25 35.31 9.23
CA MET A 1 25.61 35.17 9.81
C MET A 1 25.95 33.70 9.75
N ILE A 2 26.95 33.31 8.95
CA ILE A 2 27.41 31.92 8.88
C ILE A 2 27.84 31.49 10.29
N ASN A 3 27.39 30.31 10.73
CA ASN A 3 27.77 29.78 12.03
C ASN A 3 29.31 29.58 12.06
N GLN A 4 29.97 30.04 13.13
CA GLN A 4 31.43 29.89 13.26
C GLN A 4 31.87 28.43 13.21
N LEU A 5 31.06 27.51 13.74
CA LEU A 5 31.32 26.07 13.68
C LEU A 5 31.16 25.52 12.27
N GLU A 6 30.08 25.89 11.59
CA GLU A 6 29.79 25.51 10.20
C GLU A 6 30.95 25.93 9.27
N ASN A 7 31.40 27.18 9.37
CA ASN A 7 32.54 27.65 8.59
C ASN A 7 33.84 26.88 8.94
N ALA A 8 34.05 26.55 10.21
CA ALA A 8 35.21 25.75 10.62
C ALA A 8 35.16 24.31 10.08
N ILE A 9 33.97 23.72 9.97
CA ILE A 9 33.74 22.41 9.34
C ILE A 9 34.03 22.48 7.84
N TYR A 10 33.49 23.48 7.12
CA TYR A 10 33.73 23.66 5.69
C TYR A 10 35.20 23.90 5.35
N LEU A 11 35.93 24.59 6.24
CA LEU A 11 37.37 24.83 6.11
C LEU A 11 38.22 23.67 6.66
N GLU A 12 37.59 22.59 7.13
CA GLU A 12 38.22 21.43 7.78
C GLU A 12 39.21 21.81 8.91
N ASN A 13 38.94 22.92 9.61
CA ASN A 13 39.82 23.44 10.65
C ASN A 13 39.55 22.76 12.01
N LEU A 14 40.12 21.56 12.18
CA LEU A 14 39.96 20.75 13.40
C LEU A 14 40.29 21.52 14.68
N SER A 15 41.32 22.37 14.68
CA SER A 15 41.71 23.16 15.87
C SER A 15 40.62 24.16 16.26
N GLN A 16 40.00 24.81 15.28
CA GLN A 16 38.89 25.73 15.52
C GLN A 16 37.63 24.99 15.95
N ILE A 17 37.31 23.85 15.32
CA ILE A 17 36.19 22.98 15.73
C ILE A 17 36.35 22.55 17.18
N LYS A 18 37.55 22.07 17.57
CA LYS A 18 37.88 21.70 18.95
C LYS A 18 37.64 22.84 19.92
N ARG A 19 38.14 24.04 19.61
CA ARG A 19 37.95 25.22 20.47
C ARG A 19 36.47 25.55 20.65
N ILE A 20 35.70 25.59 19.55
CA ILE A 20 34.27 25.93 19.59
C ILE A 20 33.49 24.88 20.39
N LEU A 21 33.74 23.59 20.16
CA LEU A 21 33.02 22.50 20.83
C LEU A 21 33.47 22.29 22.28
N GLN A 22 34.65 22.73 22.69
CA GLN A 22 35.04 22.81 24.10
C GLN A 22 34.27 23.91 24.84
N GLU A 23 34.05 25.06 24.19
CA GLU A 23 33.29 26.18 24.77
C GLU A 23 31.77 25.89 24.75
N ASN A 24 31.25 25.29 23.68
CA ASN A 24 29.84 24.94 23.52
C ASN A 24 29.66 23.56 22.83
N PRO A 25 29.74 22.45 23.58
CA PRO A 25 29.66 21.10 23.01
C PRO A 25 28.33 20.77 22.31
N LYS A 26 27.24 21.47 22.65
CA LYS A 26 25.90 21.24 22.07
C LYS A 26 25.75 21.80 20.66
N GLU A 27 26.62 22.74 20.26
CA GLU A 27 26.56 23.40 18.95
C GLU A 27 26.67 22.39 17.80
N ILE A 28 27.27 21.21 18.04
CA ILE A 28 27.41 20.16 17.04
C ILE A 28 26.06 19.55 16.58
N ASN A 29 25.01 19.67 17.40
CA ASN A 29 23.66 19.21 17.07
C ASN A 29 22.79 20.35 16.50
N ARG A 30 23.33 21.56 16.38
CA ARG A 30 22.58 22.66 15.80
C ARG A 30 22.35 22.40 14.32
N GLU A 31 21.16 22.69 13.84
CA GLU A 31 20.80 22.61 12.44
C GLU A 31 21.12 23.92 11.69
N ASP A 32 21.49 23.81 10.42
CA ASP A 32 21.54 24.92 9.48
C ASP A 32 20.13 25.36 9.03
N GLU A 33 20.04 26.29 8.07
CA GLU A 33 18.76 26.77 7.53
C GLU A 33 17.95 25.69 6.79
N HIS A 34 18.62 24.64 6.33
CA HIS A 34 18.03 23.50 5.65
C HIS A 34 17.62 22.36 6.61
N GLY A 35 17.92 22.48 7.90
CA GLY A 35 17.62 21.43 8.89
C GLY A 35 18.70 20.35 8.98
N VAL A 36 19.93 20.63 8.52
CA VAL A 36 21.05 19.69 8.56
C VAL A 36 21.91 19.97 9.78
N ALA A 37 22.09 18.97 10.64
CA ALA A 37 22.92 19.10 11.83
C ALA A 37 24.40 19.35 11.47
N MET A 38 25.11 20.15 12.26
CA MET A 38 26.56 20.37 12.07
C MET A 38 27.37 19.05 12.07
N ALA A 39 26.96 18.06 12.87
CA ALA A 39 27.54 16.72 12.84
C ALA A 39 27.48 16.06 11.45
N PHE A 40 26.41 16.31 10.69
CA PHE A 40 26.21 15.72 9.36
C PHE A 40 27.08 16.44 8.34
N LEU A 41 27.17 17.77 8.41
CA LEU A 41 28.10 18.54 7.58
C LEU A 41 29.56 18.10 7.82
N ALA A 42 29.91 17.80 9.06
CA ALA A 42 31.23 17.27 9.37
C ALA A 42 31.47 15.87 8.80
N ALA A 43 30.47 14.98 8.83
CA ALA A 43 30.56 13.71 8.12
C ALA A 43 30.68 13.91 6.59
N LYS A 44 29.93 14.87 6.03
CA LYS A 44 29.96 15.23 4.60
C LYS A 44 31.30 15.80 4.14
N SER A 45 32.10 16.39 5.03
CA SER A 45 33.46 16.83 4.72
C SER A 45 34.40 15.68 4.34
N GLY A 46 34.07 14.44 4.74
CA GLY A 46 34.93 13.28 4.52
C GLY A 46 36.20 13.25 5.38
N ASN A 47 36.40 14.24 6.26
CA ASN A 47 37.57 14.33 7.14
C ASN A 47 37.41 13.42 8.37
N GLU A 48 38.12 12.29 8.34
CA GLU A 48 38.10 11.28 9.40
C GLU A 48 38.44 11.84 10.79
N GLN A 49 39.40 12.77 10.90
CA GLN A 49 39.82 13.30 12.19
C GLN A 49 38.75 14.17 12.83
N ILE A 50 38.04 14.94 12.01
CA ILE A 50 36.90 15.75 12.46
C ILE A 50 35.75 14.84 12.89
N LEU A 51 35.40 13.84 12.08
CA LEU A 51 34.33 12.90 12.42
C LEU A 51 34.60 12.15 13.72
N ARG A 52 35.81 11.59 13.87
CA ARG A 52 36.24 10.93 15.11
C ARG A 52 36.14 11.87 16.30
N TYR A 53 36.62 13.11 16.16
CA TYR A 53 36.54 14.08 17.24
C TYR A 53 35.09 14.36 17.67
N ILE A 54 34.18 14.50 16.69
CA ILE A 54 32.76 14.72 16.94
C ILE A 54 32.13 13.54 17.67
N VAL A 55 32.41 12.32 17.23
CA VAL A 55 31.83 11.10 17.84
C VAL A 55 32.40 10.86 19.25
N GLU A 56 33.70 11.07 19.46
CA GLU A 56 34.38 10.68 20.71
C GLU A 56 34.39 11.77 21.78
N TYR A 57 34.37 13.05 21.39
CA TYR A 57 34.68 14.15 22.31
C TYR A 57 33.65 15.30 22.28
N SER A 58 32.54 15.15 21.56
CA SER A 58 31.44 16.13 21.55
C SER A 58 30.12 15.52 22.07
N LEU A 59 29.06 16.33 22.15
CA LEU A 59 27.71 15.86 22.53
C LEU A 59 26.86 15.50 21.31
N ALA A 60 27.47 15.04 20.22
CA ALA A 60 26.75 14.72 18.99
C ALA A 60 25.73 13.59 19.20
N ASN A 61 24.48 13.83 18.83
CA ASN A 61 23.39 12.87 18.93
C ASN A 61 23.32 12.02 17.65
N MET A 62 23.77 10.77 17.72
CA MET A 62 23.80 9.85 16.57
C MET A 62 22.42 9.34 16.14
N ASN A 63 21.37 9.60 16.93
CA ASN A 63 19.98 9.28 16.58
C ASN A 63 19.26 10.43 15.84
N MET A 64 19.95 11.55 15.58
CA MET A 64 19.36 12.62 14.78
C MET A 64 19.21 12.20 13.33
N VAL A 65 18.24 12.84 12.69
CA VAL A 65 17.97 12.77 11.25
C VAL A 65 17.65 14.18 10.76
N ASP A 66 17.82 14.44 9.47
CA ASP A 66 17.41 15.70 8.85
C ASP A 66 15.93 15.68 8.44
N ARG A 67 15.47 16.73 7.73
CA ARG A 67 14.08 16.83 7.25
C ARG A 67 13.67 15.75 6.25
N ASP A 68 14.63 15.10 5.59
CA ASP A 68 14.41 14.00 4.68
C ASP A 68 14.51 12.63 5.38
N HIS A 69 14.67 12.62 6.71
CA HIS A 69 14.95 11.44 7.53
C HIS A 69 16.33 10.81 7.30
N ARG A 70 17.28 11.55 6.70
CA ARG A 70 18.65 11.08 6.51
C ARG A 70 19.45 11.22 7.79
N ASN A 71 20.13 10.15 8.17
CA ASN A 71 21.07 10.14 9.29
C ASN A 71 22.51 10.50 8.84
N ILE A 72 23.42 10.65 9.80
CA ILE A 72 24.83 11.02 9.55
C ILE A 72 25.57 10.06 8.58
N LEU A 73 25.19 8.78 8.49
CA LEU A 73 25.82 7.81 7.57
C LEU A 73 25.50 8.13 6.11
N HIS A 74 24.32 8.67 5.81
CA HIS A 74 24.00 9.14 4.46
C HIS A 74 25.00 10.22 4.02
N TYR A 75 25.23 11.20 4.90
CA TYR A 75 26.16 12.30 4.65
C TYR A 75 27.61 11.85 4.57
N ALA A 76 28.04 10.92 5.42
CA ALA A 76 29.36 10.30 5.32
C ALA A 76 29.55 9.58 3.98
N THR A 77 28.51 8.89 3.49
CA THR A 77 28.57 8.20 2.19
C THR A 77 28.64 9.19 1.04
N MET A 78 27.83 10.27 1.07
CA MET A 78 27.87 11.34 0.07
C MET A 78 29.25 12.00 -0.05
N SER A 79 30.10 11.93 0.98
CA SER A 79 31.47 12.44 0.92
C SER A 79 32.43 11.58 0.09
N GLY A 80 32.09 10.31 -0.17
CA GLY A 80 33.00 9.34 -0.78
C GLY A 80 34.12 8.85 0.15
N SER A 81 34.08 9.18 1.45
CA SER A 81 35.13 8.78 2.41
C SER A 81 34.84 7.42 3.05
N LEU A 82 35.45 6.35 2.51
CA LEU A 82 35.38 5.00 3.09
C LEU A 82 35.78 4.98 4.58
N LYS A 83 36.76 5.78 4.99
CA LYS A 83 37.21 5.82 6.39
C LYS A 83 36.13 6.34 7.33
N CYS A 84 35.41 7.38 6.92
CA CYS A 84 34.28 7.91 7.68
C CYS A 84 33.14 6.90 7.77
N VAL A 85 32.82 6.26 6.63
CA VAL A 85 31.79 5.22 6.55
C VAL A 85 32.12 4.05 7.47
N LYS A 86 33.32 3.46 7.37
CA LYS A 86 33.77 2.36 8.23
C LYS A 86 33.70 2.72 9.70
N TYR A 87 34.13 3.92 10.05
CA TYR A 87 34.10 4.37 11.44
C TYR A 87 32.67 4.42 12.00
N LEU A 88 31.70 4.97 11.26
CA LEU A 88 30.30 5.02 11.69
C LEU A 88 29.65 3.62 11.75
N VAL A 89 29.94 2.75 10.79
CA VAL A 89 29.39 1.39 10.78
C VAL A 89 29.98 0.57 11.92
N GLU A 90 31.30 0.54 12.08
CA GLU A 90 31.99 -0.36 13.02
C GLU A 90 32.00 0.13 14.46
N LYS A 91 32.08 1.45 14.69
CA LYS A 91 32.19 2.03 16.04
C LYS A 91 30.88 2.57 16.58
N VAL A 92 30.01 3.07 15.71
CA VAL A 92 28.69 3.60 16.13
C VAL A 92 27.58 2.56 15.90
N GLY A 93 27.77 1.58 15.02
CA GLY A 93 26.78 0.53 14.74
C GLY A 93 25.68 1.00 13.78
N MET A 94 25.98 1.99 12.93
CA MET A 94 25.02 2.49 11.95
C MET A 94 24.78 1.50 10.82
N SER A 95 23.53 1.41 10.36
CA SER A 95 23.13 0.48 9.30
C SER A 95 23.23 1.12 7.92
N PRO A 96 23.89 0.49 6.94
CA PRO A 96 23.94 1.00 5.57
C PRO A 96 22.64 0.79 4.79
N VAL A 97 21.66 0.08 5.37
CA VAL A 97 20.35 -0.22 4.77
C VAL A 97 19.20 0.56 5.40
N SER A 98 19.50 1.52 6.29
CA SER A 98 18.49 2.45 6.82
C SER A 98 18.11 3.44 5.73
N GLY A 99 16.82 3.53 5.37
CA GLY A 99 16.36 4.45 4.34
C GLY A 99 15.89 5.80 4.89
N ASP A 100 15.94 6.80 4.02
CA ASP A 100 15.31 8.10 4.18
C ASP A 100 13.79 8.06 3.83
N PHE A 101 13.10 9.21 3.79
CA PHE A 101 11.67 9.28 3.43
C PHE A 101 11.33 8.72 2.04
N ASN A 102 12.29 8.71 1.12
CA ASN A 102 12.14 8.18 -0.23
C ASN A 102 12.68 6.74 -0.35
N LEU A 103 13.01 6.11 0.78
CA LEU A 103 13.58 4.76 0.85
C LEU A 103 14.98 4.66 0.24
N VAL A 104 15.70 5.79 0.13
CA VAL A 104 17.10 5.83 -0.30
C VAL A 104 17.99 5.56 0.91
N THR A 105 18.87 4.58 0.80
CA THR A 105 19.80 4.13 1.84
C THR A 105 21.21 4.64 1.58
N PRO A 106 22.12 4.61 2.57
CA PRO A 106 23.55 4.79 2.33
C PRO A 106 24.10 3.84 1.26
N TYR A 107 23.63 2.59 1.20
CA TYR A 107 24.08 1.66 0.16
C TYR A 107 23.72 2.15 -1.25
N ASP A 108 22.52 2.72 -1.42
CA ASP A 108 22.08 3.31 -2.69
C ASP A 108 22.94 4.50 -3.09
N ILE A 109 23.24 5.38 -2.14
CA ILE A 109 24.11 6.54 -2.39
C ILE A 109 25.48 6.08 -2.88
N ALA A 110 26.06 5.05 -2.27
CA ALA A 110 27.35 4.51 -2.71
C ALA A 110 27.28 3.96 -4.14
N HIS A 111 26.24 3.17 -4.45
CA HIS A 111 26.04 2.57 -5.77
C HIS A 111 25.78 3.62 -6.85
N ASP A 112 24.83 4.53 -6.64
CA ASP A 112 24.42 5.55 -7.61
C ASP A 112 25.56 6.53 -7.94
N ASN A 113 26.40 6.84 -6.95
CA ASN A 113 27.58 7.68 -7.12
C ASN A 113 28.84 6.91 -7.58
N LYS A 114 28.74 5.58 -7.74
CA LYS A 114 29.84 4.70 -8.17
C LYS A 114 31.05 4.72 -7.23
N PHE A 115 30.80 4.83 -5.93
CA PHE A 115 31.83 4.72 -4.89
C PHE A 115 32.15 3.24 -4.63
N MET A 116 32.87 2.62 -5.57
CA MET A 116 33.10 1.17 -5.63
C MET A 116 33.70 0.58 -4.34
N ASP A 117 34.56 1.32 -3.64
CA ASP A 117 35.20 0.88 -2.40
C ASP A 117 34.24 0.90 -1.20
N ILE A 118 33.34 1.89 -1.15
CA ILE A 118 32.24 1.95 -0.18
C ILE A 118 31.19 0.88 -0.50
N GLU A 119 30.83 0.72 -1.77
CA GLU A 119 29.86 -0.29 -2.22
C GLU A 119 30.33 -1.71 -1.87
N ALA A 120 31.61 -2.03 -2.13
CA ALA A 120 32.21 -3.31 -1.76
C ALA A 120 32.26 -3.51 -0.24
N TYR A 121 32.50 -2.45 0.53
CA TYR A 121 32.44 -2.53 1.98
C TYR A 121 31.02 -2.76 2.50
N TYR A 122 30.02 -2.11 1.92
CA TYR A 122 28.62 -2.36 2.27
C TYR A 122 28.16 -3.76 1.86
N GLU A 123 28.64 -4.30 0.75
CA GLU A 123 28.44 -5.71 0.40
C GLU A 123 28.99 -6.64 1.49
N GLU A 124 30.21 -6.40 1.99
CA GLU A 124 30.81 -7.17 3.08
C GLU A 124 29.98 -7.08 4.37
N VAL A 125 29.53 -5.88 4.74
CA VAL A 125 28.75 -5.64 5.97
C VAL A 125 27.35 -6.23 5.91
N THR A 126 26.70 -6.13 4.75
CA THR A 126 25.33 -6.60 4.56
C THR A 126 25.25 -8.09 4.19
N GLY A 127 26.33 -8.64 3.64
CA GLY A 127 26.41 -10.04 3.20
C GLY A 127 25.87 -10.29 1.79
N ALA A 128 25.51 -9.25 1.03
CA ALA A 128 25.07 -9.40 -0.35
C ALA A 128 25.34 -8.11 -1.17
N PRO A 129 25.60 -8.24 -2.49
CA PRO A 129 25.66 -7.07 -3.36
C PRO A 129 24.27 -6.44 -3.51
N ILE A 130 24.22 -5.15 -3.83
CA ILE A 130 22.96 -4.40 -3.99
C ILE A 130 22.00 -5.02 -5.04
N THR A 131 22.53 -5.70 -6.06
CA THR A 131 21.75 -6.41 -7.09
C THR A 131 21.01 -7.65 -6.57
N GLN A 132 21.43 -8.17 -5.41
CA GLN A 132 20.80 -9.26 -4.67
C GLN A 132 19.94 -8.76 -3.51
N MET A 133 19.65 -7.46 -3.46
CA MET A 133 18.75 -6.85 -2.48
C MET A 133 17.37 -6.55 -3.10
N TYR A 134 16.33 -6.53 -2.27
CA TYR A 134 14.98 -6.05 -2.60
C TYR A 134 14.56 -4.92 -1.66
N ARG A 135 13.50 -4.20 -2.04
CA ARG A 135 12.94 -3.11 -1.23
C ARG A 135 11.53 -3.43 -0.77
N ASN A 136 11.23 -3.01 0.46
CA ASN A 136 9.85 -2.92 0.92
C ASN A 136 9.25 -1.54 0.59
N PRO A 137 7.93 -1.47 0.34
CA PRO A 137 6.98 -2.59 0.25
C PRO A 137 7.18 -3.41 -1.04
N ILE A 138 7.07 -4.74 -0.95
CA ILE A 138 7.09 -5.65 -2.13
C ILE A 138 5.84 -5.50 -3.00
N ARG A 139 4.75 -4.91 -2.47
CA ARG A 139 3.59 -4.50 -3.27
C ARG A 139 3.11 -3.13 -2.82
N THR A 140 3.14 -2.17 -3.75
CA THR A 140 2.76 -0.80 -3.49
C THR A 140 1.32 -0.50 -3.92
N GLY A 141 0.71 0.49 -3.26
CA GLY A 141 -0.73 0.77 -3.37
C GLY A 141 -1.59 -0.09 -2.43
N PHE A 142 -2.91 -0.02 -2.63
CA PHE A 142 -3.93 -0.67 -1.80
C PHE A 142 -3.85 -2.22 -1.84
N TYR A 143 -2.91 -2.80 -1.08
CA TYR A 143 -2.70 -4.24 -0.84
C TYR A 143 -2.54 -4.52 0.66
N PRO A 144 -3.61 -4.34 1.47
CA PRO A 144 -3.58 -4.60 2.90
C PRO A 144 -3.80 -6.06 3.26
N ASP A 145 -3.56 -6.36 4.54
CA ASP A 145 -3.95 -7.61 5.21
C ASP A 145 -3.50 -8.86 4.41
N PRO A 146 -2.21 -8.99 4.07
CA PRO A 146 -1.73 -10.08 3.23
C PRO A 146 -1.81 -11.42 3.95
N SER A 147 -2.48 -12.40 3.33
CA SER A 147 -2.38 -13.80 3.70
C SER A 147 -1.75 -14.60 2.59
N ILE A 148 -0.76 -15.43 2.93
CA ILE A 148 0.05 -16.22 2.01
C ILE A 148 -0.09 -17.72 2.28
N VAL A 149 0.05 -18.52 1.22
CA VAL A 149 0.26 -19.97 1.29
C VAL A 149 1.29 -20.39 0.25
N ARG A 150 2.11 -21.40 0.56
CA ARG A 150 3.01 -22.06 -0.39
C ARG A 150 2.42 -23.41 -0.82
N VAL A 151 2.47 -23.72 -2.11
CA VAL A 151 2.13 -25.04 -2.67
C VAL A 151 3.27 -25.47 -3.59
N GLY A 152 4.09 -26.43 -3.13
CA GLY A 152 5.33 -26.76 -3.85
C GLY A 152 6.29 -25.56 -3.87
N ASP A 153 6.65 -25.09 -5.06
CA ASP A 153 7.54 -23.95 -5.27
C ASP A 153 6.79 -22.65 -5.59
N ASP A 154 5.45 -22.70 -5.59
CA ASP A 154 4.59 -21.57 -5.91
C ASP A 154 4.00 -20.95 -4.64
N TYR A 155 3.93 -19.62 -4.64
CA TYR A 155 3.40 -18.82 -3.54
C TYR A 155 2.16 -18.07 -3.99
N TYR A 156 1.11 -18.13 -3.18
CA TYR A 156 -0.15 -17.45 -3.46
C TYR A 156 -0.49 -16.51 -2.31
N MET A 157 -0.88 -15.28 -2.66
CA MET A 157 -1.24 -14.25 -1.70
C MET A 157 -2.62 -13.68 -1.99
N VAL A 158 -3.38 -13.43 -0.94
CA VAL A 158 -4.66 -12.70 -0.99
C VAL A 158 -4.59 -11.44 -0.14
N ASN A 159 -5.30 -10.40 -0.56
CA ASN A 159 -5.41 -9.11 0.14
C ASN A 159 -6.89 -8.70 0.25
N SER A 160 -7.22 -7.88 1.25
CA SER A 160 -8.58 -7.33 1.38
C SER A 160 -8.96 -6.50 0.15
N SER A 161 -10.19 -6.65 -0.35
CA SER A 161 -10.71 -5.82 -1.45
C SER A 161 -11.77 -4.81 -1.00
N PHE A 162 -12.28 -4.92 0.23
CA PHE A 162 -13.36 -4.06 0.74
C PHE A 162 -14.57 -4.08 -0.20
N ILE A 163 -15.02 -2.90 -0.65
CA ILE A 163 -16.12 -2.77 -1.59
C ILE A 163 -15.72 -3.12 -3.03
N TYR A 164 -14.43 -3.18 -3.33
CA TYR A 164 -13.97 -3.33 -4.71
C TYR A 164 -14.26 -4.74 -5.27
N PHE A 165 -14.72 -4.75 -6.52
CA PHE A 165 -15.02 -5.92 -7.33
C PHE A 165 -14.11 -5.98 -8.57
N PRO A 166 -13.66 -7.15 -9.05
CA PRO A 166 -13.82 -8.48 -8.44
C PRO A 166 -13.20 -8.59 -7.05
N CYS A 167 -13.76 -9.44 -6.19
CA CYS A 167 -13.42 -9.42 -4.76
C CYS A 167 -12.23 -10.32 -4.45
N ILE A 168 -11.39 -9.88 -3.51
CA ILE A 168 -10.23 -10.58 -2.95
C ILE A 168 -9.27 -11.03 -4.08
N PRO A 169 -8.33 -10.16 -4.51
CA PRO A 169 -7.35 -10.53 -5.52
C PRO A 169 -6.50 -11.71 -5.04
N VAL A 170 -6.28 -12.67 -5.93
CA VAL A 170 -5.35 -13.79 -5.74
C VAL A 170 -4.13 -13.52 -6.60
N SER A 171 -2.98 -13.45 -5.95
CA SER A 171 -1.71 -13.20 -6.61
C SER A 171 -0.76 -14.38 -6.52
N HIS A 172 0.15 -14.47 -7.47
CA HIS A 172 1.16 -15.53 -7.55
C HIS A 172 2.57 -14.96 -7.59
N SER A 173 3.52 -15.72 -7.03
CA SER A 173 4.94 -15.47 -7.07
C SER A 173 5.72 -16.78 -7.02
N LYS A 174 6.97 -16.76 -7.51
CA LYS A 174 7.97 -17.82 -7.31
C LYS A 174 9.17 -17.40 -6.45
N ASP A 175 9.29 -16.11 -6.15
CA ASP A 175 10.45 -15.55 -5.45
C ASP A 175 10.10 -14.71 -4.22
N LEU A 176 8.81 -14.59 -3.89
CA LEU A 176 8.22 -13.76 -2.82
C LEU A 176 8.33 -12.25 -3.02
N ILE A 177 9.05 -11.77 -4.04
CA ILE A 177 9.33 -10.36 -4.27
C ILE A 177 8.45 -9.81 -5.39
N HIS A 178 8.42 -10.50 -6.52
CA HIS A 178 7.64 -10.11 -7.68
C HIS A 178 6.31 -10.85 -7.68
N TRP A 179 5.23 -10.14 -7.96
CA TRP A 179 3.88 -10.68 -7.89
C TRP A 179 3.01 -10.23 -9.05
N GLU A 180 2.22 -11.14 -9.59
CA GLU A 180 1.14 -10.85 -10.53
C GLU A 180 -0.22 -11.24 -9.93
N ILE A 181 -1.29 -10.54 -10.31
CA ILE A 181 -2.66 -10.95 -9.97
C ILE A 181 -3.09 -11.97 -11.02
N ILE A 182 -3.38 -13.20 -10.58
CA ILE A 182 -3.79 -14.30 -11.48
C ILE A 182 -5.31 -14.50 -11.51
N GLY A 183 -6.04 -13.94 -10.54
CA GLY A 183 -7.48 -14.13 -10.42
C GLY A 183 -8.05 -13.45 -9.18
N HIS A 184 -9.32 -13.75 -8.89
CA HIS A 184 -10.05 -13.19 -7.75
C HIS A 184 -10.96 -14.25 -7.15
N ALA A 185 -11.17 -14.20 -5.83
CA ALA A 185 -11.97 -15.20 -5.13
C ALA A 185 -13.47 -15.11 -5.49
N ILE A 186 -13.98 -13.91 -5.79
CA ILE A 186 -15.40 -13.72 -6.17
C ILE A 186 -15.50 -12.84 -7.42
N THR A 187 -15.78 -13.50 -8.54
CA THR A 187 -15.93 -12.86 -9.87
C THR A 187 -17.38 -12.88 -10.38
N ASN A 188 -18.30 -13.55 -9.67
CA ASN A 188 -19.71 -13.54 -10.01
C ASN A 188 -20.39 -12.35 -9.33
N THR A 189 -20.98 -11.45 -10.12
CA THR A 189 -21.64 -10.22 -9.64
C THR A 189 -22.77 -10.50 -8.64
N GLN A 190 -23.51 -11.60 -8.81
CA GLN A 190 -24.58 -12.00 -7.89
C GLN A 190 -24.06 -12.56 -6.56
N TRP A 191 -22.81 -13.00 -6.51
CA TRP A 191 -22.18 -13.53 -5.29
C TRP A 191 -21.35 -12.49 -4.55
N ALA A 192 -21.04 -11.35 -5.19
CA ALA A 192 -20.24 -10.28 -4.62
C ALA A 192 -20.89 -9.66 -3.37
N MET A 193 -22.20 -9.46 -3.38
CA MET A 193 -22.97 -8.91 -2.24
C MET A 193 -22.48 -7.52 -1.76
N LEU A 194 -22.10 -6.64 -2.69
CA LEU A 194 -21.50 -5.33 -2.37
C LEU A 194 -22.43 -4.12 -2.59
N ASP A 195 -23.53 -4.30 -3.33
CA ASP A 195 -24.32 -3.22 -3.95
C ASP A 195 -24.71 -2.06 -3.03
N GLU A 196 -25.06 -2.35 -1.77
CA GLU A 196 -25.55 -1.36 -0.81
C GLU A 196 -24.49 -0.96 0.24
N LEU A 197 -23.26 -1.46 0.13
CA LEU A 197 -22.25 -1.31 1.17
C LEU A 197 -21.49 0.02 1.04
N GLU A 198 -21.30 0.74 2.13
CA GLU A 198 -20.53 1.99 2.20
C GLU A 198 -19.02 1.77 2.00
N GLY A 199 -18.28 2.84 1.70
CA GLY A 199 -16.82 2.89 1.69
C GLY A 199 -16.16 2.14 2.87
N GLY A 200 -15.17 1.32 2.54
CA GLY A 200 -14.41 0.44 3.45
C GLY A 200 -15.23 -0.61 4.21
N ARG A 201 -16.44 -0.93 3.76
CA ARG A 201 -17.15 -2.19 4.08
C ARG A 201 -16.76 -3.28 3.08
N GLY A 202 -17.55 -4.35 2.97
CA GLY A 202 -17.29 -5.46 2.05
C GLY A 202 -16.31 -6.48 2.62
N TYR A 203 -15.35 -6.94 1.82
CA TYR A 203 -14.44 -8.02 2.20
C TYR A 203 -13.18 -7.50 2.89
N TRP A 204 -13.12 -7.63 4.22
CA TRP A 204 -11.93 -7.32 5.03
C TRP A 204 -10.94 -8.50 5.01
N ALA A 205 -9.95 -8.48 5.91
CA ALA A 205 -8.81 -9.39 5.96
C ALA A 205 -9.16 -10.82 5.54
N PRO A 206 -8.65 -11.27 4.38
CA PRO A 206 -8.82 -12.62 3.92
C PRO A 206 -7.72 -13.54 4.45
N ASP A 207 -8.00 -14.84 4.42
CA ASP A 207 -6.99 -15.88 4.63
C ASP A 207 -7.07 -16.92 3.52
N ILE A 208 -5.91 -17.30 2.97
CA ILE A 208 -5.78 -18.41 2.01
C ILE A 208 -5.07 -19.60 2.65
N SER A 209 -5.62 -20.79 2.44
CA SER A 209 -5.00 -22.06 2.84
C SER A 209 -5.13 -23.10 1.74
N TYR A 210 -4.22 -24.08 1.74
CA TYR A 210 -4.22 -25.20 0.81
C TYR A 210 -4.26 -26.50 1.60
N TYR A 211 -5.23 -27.36 1.29
CA TYR A 211 -5.43 -28.62 2.01
C TYR A 211 -6.09 -29.66 1.11
N GLU A 212 -5.56 -30.89 1.11
CA GLU A 212 -6.07 -32.02 0.31
C GLU A 212 -6.34 -31.66 -1.17
N GLY A 213 -5.42 -30.95 -1.82
CA GLY A 213 -5.54 -30.62 -3.24
C GLY A 213 -6.32 -29.34 -3.56
N ARG A 214 -6.86 -28.65 -2.55
CA ARG A 214 -7.79 -27.53 -2.73
C ARG A 214 -7.34 -26.26 -2.03
N PHE A 215 -7.61 -25.12 -2.67
CA PHE A 215 -7.51 -23.79 -2.09
C PHE A 215 -8.80 -23.44 -1.36
N TYR A 216 -8.67 -22.87 -0.17
CA TYR A 216 -9.75 -22.30 0.61
C TYR A 216 -9.41 -20.85 0.93
N ILE A 217 -10.33 -19.95 0.59
CA ILE A 217 -10.24 -18.53 0.96
C ILE A 217 -11.39 -18.22 1.90
N THR A 218 -11.08 -17.61 3.03
CA THR A 218 -12.06 -17.03 3.95
C THR A 218 -11.86 -15.53 4.06
N ALA A 219 -12.90 -14.78 4.39
CA ALA A 219 -12.81 -13.34 4.66
C ALA A 219 -13.98 -12.89 5.55
N THR A 220 -13.82 -11.75 6.21
CA THR A 220 -14.96 -11.08 6.85
C THR A 220 -15.80 -10.41 5.78
N TYR A 221 -17.08 -10.77 5.68
CA TYR A 221 -18.09 -9.98 4.99
C TYR A 221 -18.65 -8.92 5.96
N ARG A 222 -18.18 -7.69 5.81
CA ARG A 222 -18.53 -6.55 6.64
C ARG A 222 -19.70 -5.77 6.05
N LEU A 223 -20.80 -5.72 6.80
CA LEU A 223 -22.02 -4.98 6.49
C LEU A 223 -21.95 -3.52 6.99
N ASN A 224 -22.91 -2.71 6.55
CA ASN A 224 -23.12 -1.36 7.06
C ASN A 224 -23.51 -1.36 8.54
N ASP A 225 -23.27 -0.24 9.23
CA ASP A 225 -23.59 -0.07 10.65
C ASP A 225 -25.05 0.33 10.87
N THR A 226 -25.97 -0.21 10.07
CA THR A 226 -27.41 0.11 10.08
C THR A 226 -28.29 -1.05 10.55
N GLY A 227 -27.76 -2.28 10.59
CA GLY A 227 -28.49 -3.50 10.99
C GLY A 227 -28.13 -4.00 12.40
N THR A 228 -28.64 -5.19 12.75
CA THR A 228 -28.25 -5.90 13.99
C THR A 228 -27.05 -6.83 13.82
N VAL A 229 -26.71 -7.15 12.57
CA VAL A 229 -25.56 -7.97 12.19
C VAL A 229 -24.61 -7.10 11.37
N TYR A 230 -23.38 -6.97 11.83
CA TYR A 230 -22.37 -6.14 11.17
C TYR A 230 -21.33 -6.95 10.40
N ARG A 231 -21.16 -8.23 10.72
CA ARG A 231 -20.09 -9.07 10.21
C ARG A 231 -20.58 -10.50 10.09
N LYS A 232 -20.21 -11.14 9.00
CA LYS A 232 -20.28 -12.58 8.81
C LYS A 232 -18.95 -13.05 8.25
N GLN A 233 -18.70 -14.36 8.28
CA GLN A 233 -17.53 -14.93 7.62
C GLN A 233 -17.98 -15.64 6.35
N ILE A 234 -17.17 -15.57 5.31
CA ILE A 234 -17.39 -16.34 4.08
C ILE A 234 -16.30 -17.36 3.90
N VAL A 235 -16.61 -18.49 3.27
CA VAL A 235 -15.61 -19.41 2.74
C VAL A 235 -15.92 -19.72 1.29
N VAL A 236 -14.90 -19.67 0.45
CA VAL A 236 -14.94 -20.16 -0.93
C VAL A 236 -13.80 -21.16 -1.16
N SER A 237 -13.97 -22.08 -2.11
CA SER A 237 -12.93 -23.07 -2.43
C SER A 237 -12.79 -23.32 -3.93
N SER A 238 -11.60 -23.74 -4.35
CA SER A 238 -11.26 -24.06 -5.74
C SER A 238 -10.15 -25.13 -5.78
N ASP A 239 -10.11 -25.91 -6.86
CA ASP A 239 -8.98 -26.80 -7.16
C ASP A 239 -7.80 -26.05 -7.81
N LYS A 240 -8.02 -24.79 -8.21
CA LYS A 240 -7.08 -23.92 -8.89
C LYS A 240 -6.93 -22.59 -8.17
N PRO A 241 -5.71 -22.02 -8.06
CA PRO A 241 -5.49 -20.77 -7.33
C PRO A 241 -6.18 -19.57 -8.01
N GLU A 242 -6.23 -19.52 -9.35
CA GLU A 242 -6.90 -18.47 -10.12
C GLU A 242 -8.45 -18.55 -10.06
N GLY A 243 -8.99 -19.69 -9.61
CA GLY A 243 -10.41 -19.99 -9.62
C GLY A 243 -10.87 -20.78 -10.86
N PRO A 244 -12.18 -20.77 -11.18
CA PRO A 244 -13.25 -20.12 -10.43
C PRO A 244 -13.48 -20.78 -9.07
N TYR A 245 -13.74 -19.97 -8.06
CA TYR A 245 -14.08 -20.45 -6.73
C TYR A 245 -15.58 -20.75 -6.61
N SER A 246 -15.95 -21.57 -5.61
CA SER A 246 -17.33 -21.87 -5.27
C SER A 246 -18.12 -20.63 -4.85
N LYS A 247 -19.46 -20.71 -4.91
CA LYS A 247 -20.34 -19.72 -4.26
C LYS A 247 -19.93 -19.56 -2.77
N PRO A 248 -19.87 -18.33 -2.23
CA PRO A 248 -19.55 -18.11 -0.82
C PRO A 248 -20.49 -18.87 0.13
N ALA A 249 -19.91 -19.74 0.96
CA ALA A 249 -20.59 -20.30 2.12
C ALA A 249 -20.55 -19.26 3.24
N ILE A 250 -21.71 -18.94 3.84
CA ILE A 250 -21.82 -17.92 4.88
C ILE A 250 -21.84 -18.59 6.25
N ILE A 251 -20.91 -18.18 7.11
CA ILE A 251 -20.83 -18.58 8.51
C ILE A 251 -21.26 -17.40 9.38
N ASP A 252 -22.36 -17.59 10.11
CA ASP A 252 -22.97 -16.56 10.96
C ASP A 252 -22.31 -16.57 12.36
N GLU A 253 -21.08 -16.06 12.42
CA GLU A 253 -20.33 -15.85 13.66
C GLU A 253 -19.76 -14.42 13.65
N ASP A 254 -20.05 -13.66 14.70
CA ASP A 254 -19.58 -12.28 14.83
C ASP A 254 -18.09 -12.25 15.21
N GLY A 255 -17.35 -11.41 14.51
CA GLY A 255 -15.90 -11.29 14.59
C GLY A 255 -15.36 -10.78 13.26
N ILE A 256 -14.07 -10.49 13.23
CA ILE A 256 -13.33 -10.19 12.01
C ILE A 256 -12.08 -11.06 11.91
N ASP A 257 -11.45 -10.98 10.76
CA ASP A 257 -10.18 -11.59 10.40
C ASP A 257 -10.21 -13.12 10.55
N PRO A 258 -11.09 -13.80 9.79
CA PRO A 258 -11.12 -15.24 9.82
C PRO A 258 -9.84 -15.84 9.22
N SER A 259 -9.31 -16.87 9.87
CA SER A 259 -8.24 -17.70 9.30
C SER A 259 -8.59 -19.18 9.44
N ILE A 260 -8.23 -19.98 8.44
CA ILE A 260 -8.46 -21.43 8.45
C ILE A 260 -7.18 -22.16 8.87
N PHE A 261 -7.31 -23.00 9.89
CA PHE A 261 -6.27 -23.93 10.31
C PHE A 261 -6.73 -25.36 10.09
N ASN A 262 -5.90 -26.15 9.40
CA ASN A 262 -6.10 -27.59 9.21
C ASN A 262 -5.08 -28.33 10.09
N ASP A 263 -5.54 -29.16 11.02
CA ASP A 263 -4.67 -29.91 11.92
C ASP A 263 -4.35 -31.31 11.34
N ASP A 264 -3.34 -31.96 11.90
CA ASP A 264 -2.83 -33.26 11.46
C ASP A 264 -3.85 -34.40 11.66
N ASP A 265 -4.86 -34.20 12.53
CA ASP A 265 -5.94 -35.16 12.75
C ASP A 265 -7.06 -35.07 11.69
N GLY A 266 -6.91 -34.17 10.71
CA GLY A 266 -7.87 -33.94 9.64
C GLY A 266 -9.03 -33.03 10.01
N ARG A 267 -9.04 -32.46 11.22
CA ARG A 267 -10.03 -31.47 11.64
C ARG A 267 -9.64 -30.09 11.14
N ARG A 268 -10.66 -29.27 10.96
CA ARG A 268 -10.54 -27.91 10.42
C ARG A 268 -11.14 -26.92 11.39
N TYR A 269 -10.45 -25.81 11.57
CA TYR A 269 -10.84 -24.75 12.48
C TYR A 269 -10.82 -23.40 11.79
N MET A 270 -11.70 -22.50 12.23
CA MET A 270 -11.64 -21.08 11.91
C MET A 270 -11.25 -20.30 13.16
N LEU A 271 -10.30 -19.38 13.02
CA LEU A 271 -9.96 -18.38 14.02
C LEU A 271 -10.70 -17.07 13.77
N LEU A 272 -10.94 -16.26 14.80
CA LEU A 272 -11.52 -14.91 14.71
C LEU A 272 -10.96 -13.97 15.79
N ASN A 273 -11.07 -12.66 15.59
CA ASN A 273 -10.66 -11.63 16.54
C ASN A 273 -11.48 -11.58 17.85
N ARG A 274 -11.19 -10.55 18.69
CA ARG A 274 -11.55 -10.39 20.13
C ARG A 274 -10.69 -11.30 21.01
N GLY A 275 -9.38 -11.12 20.86
CA GLY A 275 -8.40 -12.18 21.08
C GLY A 275 -8.39 -13.13 19.88
N ALA A 276 -7.67 -14.23 19.97
CA ALA A 276 -7.85 -15.35 19.06
C ALA A 276 -8.93 -16.27 19.62
N ARG A 277 -10.13 -16.20 19.04
CA ARG A 277 -11.17 -17.21 19.22
C ARG A 277 -11.04 -18.28 18.15
N ILE A 278 -11.44 -19.51 18.44
CA ILE A 278 -11.42 -20.64 17.54
C ILE A 278 -12.73 -21.42 17.61
N PHE A 279 -13.19 -21.97 16.49
CA PHE A 279 -14.25 -22.97 16.42
C PHE A 279 -13.98 -23.95 15.27
N GLU A 280 -14.60 -25.12 15.35
CA GLU A 280 -14.47 -26.16 14.33
C GLU A 280 -15.42 -25.91 13.15
N LEU A 281 -14.93 -26.21 11.96
CA LEU A 281 -15.67 -26.21 10.71
C LEU A 281 -16.02 -27.64 10.28
N SER A 282 -17.08 -27.80 9.51
CA SER A 282 -17.32 -29.01 8.73
C SER A 282 -16.14 -29.31 7.81
N LYS A 283 -15.95 -30.57 7.42
CA LYS A 283 -14.83 -31.01 6.55
C LYS A 283 -14.72 -30.19 5.25
N ASP A 284 -15.85 -29.80 4.67
CA ASP A 284 -15.94 -28.98 3.46
C ASP A 284 -15.77 -27.46 3.71
N ALA A 285 -15.53 -27.05 4.96
CA ALA A 285 -15.44 -25.66 5.44
C ALA A 285 -16.71 -24.81 5.28
N THR A 286 -17.87 -25.40 5.01
CA THR A 286 -19.09 -24.62 4.72
C THR A 286 -19.92 -24.25 5.96
N LYS A 287 -19.67 -24.86 7.13
CA LYS A 287 -20.47 -24.69 8.35
C LYS A 287 -19.63 -24.66 9.61
N LYS A 288 -20.01 -23.83 10.58
CA LYS A 288 -19.57 -23.92 11.99
C LYS A 288 -20.22 -25.15 12.64
N ILE A 289 -19.43 -25.98 13.33
CA ILE A 289 -19.92 -27.22 13.99
C ILE A 289 -19.59 -27.31 15.49
N SER A 290 -18.88 -26.33 16.05
CA SER A 290 -18.65 -26.19 17.49
C SER A 290 -18.86 -24.74 17.93
N GLU A 291 -19.01 -24.50 19.23
CA GLU A 291 -18.99 -23.14 19.76
C GLU A 291 -17.61 -22.49 19.68
N ALA A 292 -17.58 -21.16 19.60
CA ALA A 292 -16.36 -20.37 19.60
C ALA A 292 -15.77 -20.26 21.01
N GLN A 293 -14.47 -20.50 21.13
CA GLN A 293 -13.73 -20.48 22.39
C GLN A 293 -12.46 -19.63 22.26
N MET A 294 -12.07 -18.91 23.31
CA MET A 294 -10.87 -18.07 23.28
C MET A 294 -9.61 -18.88 23.60
N LEU A 295 -8.60 -18.79 22.75
CA LEU A 295 -7.27 -19.39 22.95
C LEU A 295 -6.33 -18.46 23.70
N TYR A 296 -6.28 -17.20 23.27
CA TYR A 296 -5.34 -16.21 23.78
C TYR A 296 -5.87 -14.81 23.49
N TYR A 297 -5.78 -13.89 24.44
CA TYR A 297 -6.33 -12.54 24.24
C TYR A 297 -5.39 -11.60 23.48
N GLY A 298 -4.08 -11.83 23.52
CA GLY A 298 -3.09 -10.87 23.01
C GLY A 298 -2.11 -10.42 24.08
N SER A 299 -0.87 -10.14 23.66
CA SER A 299 0.21 -9.72 24.56
C SER A 299 0.09 -8.24 24.90
N ASN A 300 -0.30 -7.42 23.92
CA ASN A 300 -0.51 -5.99 24.09
C ASN A 300 -1.92 -5.64 24.59
N LYS A 301 -2.89 -6.53 24.39
CA LYS A 301 -4.28 -6.42 24.88
C LYS A 301 -5.06 -5.23 24.30
N ARG A 302 -4.56 -4.63 23.21
CA ARG A 302 -5.20 -3.52 22.50
C ARG A 302 -5.46 -3.94 21.06
N ALA A 303 -6.73 -3.95 20.66
CA ALA A 303 -7.17 -4.36 19.32
C ALA A 303 -6.51 -5.66 18.80
N PRO A 304 -6.57 -6.78 19.55
CA PRO A 304 -6.09 -8.07 19.07
C PRO A 304 -6.97 -8.61 17.94
N GLU A 305 -6.35 -8.84 16.79
CA GLU A 305 -6.98 -9.20 15.52
C GLU A 305 -6.03 -9.99 14.61
N GLY A 306 -6.42 -10.34 13.38
CA GLY A 306 -5.60 -11.11 12.43
C GLY A 306 -4.99 -12.43 12.96
N PRO A 307 -5.73 -13.33 13.63
CA PRO A 307 -5.15 -14.53 14.21
C PRO A 307 -4.81 -15.60 13.16
N HIS A 308 -3.58 -16.13 13.19
CA HIS A 308 -3.15 -17.27 12.38
C HIS A 308 -2.49 -18.34 13.24
N LEU A 309 -2.83 -19.62 13.00
CA LEU A 309 -2.16 -20.76 13.63
C LEU A 309 -1.14 -21.40 12.68
N LEU A 310 0.02 -21.72 13.23
CA LEU A 310 1.07 -22.52 12.62
C LEU A 310 1.46 -23.65 13.57
N LYS A 311 1.45 -24.89 13.09
CA LYS A 311 1.98 -26.02 13.85
C LYS A 311 3.44 -26.28 13.46
N LYS A 312 4.35 -26.24 14.43
CA LYS A 312 5.79 -26.45 14.22
C LYS A 312 6.43 -27.02 15.49
N ASP A 313 7.31 -28.01 15.35
CA ASP A 313 8.11 -28.60 16.44
C ASP A 313 7.29 -28.99 17.70
N GLY A 314 6.09 -29.52 17.50
CA GLY A 314 5.19 -29.94 18.58
C GLY A 314 4.52 -28.78 19.34
N TYR A 315 4.50 -27.58 18.76
CA TYR A 315 3.77 -26.41 19.24
C TYR A 315 2.78 -25.90 18.20
N TYR A 316 1.69 -25.33 18.70
CA TYR A 316 0.78 -24.45 17.98
C TYR A 316 1.22 -23.02 18.27
N TYR A 317 1.79 -22.35 17.28
CA TYR A 317 2.12 -20.93 17.31
C TYR A 317 0.92 -20.13 16.82
N LEU A 318 0.47 -19.18 17.62
CA LEU A 318 -0.62 -18.28 17.33
C LEU A 318 -0.04 -16.88 17.10
N PHE A 319 -0.01 -16.46 15.83
CA PHE A 319 0.32 -15.11 15.41
C PHE A 319 -0.93 -14.24 15.46
N GLN A 320 -0.80 -12.97 15.81
CA GLN A 320 -1.90 -12.01 15.75
C GLN A 320 -1.37 -10.58 15.52
N ALA A 321 -2.23 -9.72 14.98
CA ALA A 321 -2.02 -8.29 14.96
C ALA A 321 -2.51 -7.66 16.28
N GLU A 322 -1.82 -6.62 16.75
CA GLU A 322 -2.29 -5.81 17.88
C GLU A 322 -1.97 -4.32 17.68
N GLY A 323 -2.53 -3.46 18.54
CA GLY A 323 -2.29 -2.02 18.56
C GLY A 323 -3.16 -1.21 17.60
N GLY A 324 -3.94 -1.89 16.75
CA GLY A 324 -4.73 -1.31 15.66
C GLY A 324 -3.86 -0.92 14.47
N THR A 325 -4.45 -0.86 13.27
CA THR A 325 -3.76 -0.66 11.98
C THR A 325 -3.12 0.73 11.78
N GLY A 326 -2.93 1.54 12.83
CA GLY A 326 -2.25 2.85 12.79
C GLY A 326 -0.76 2.78 13.18
N PRO A 327 -0.15 3.85 13.71
CA PRO A 327 1.26 3.84 14.16
C PRO A 327 1.55 2.84 15.30
N GLY A 328 0.52 2.43 16.04
CA GLY A 328 0.61 1.43 17.11
C GLY A 328 0.75 -0.02 16.65
N HIS A 329 0.55 -0.29 15.35
CA HIS A 329 0.42 -1.63 14.78
C HIS A 329 1.67 -2.48 15.04
N ARG A 330 1.44 -3.78 15.25
CA ARG A 330 2.49 -4.77 15.55
C ARG A 330 2.00 -6.19 15.30
N ILE A 331 2.93 -7.12 15.25
CA ILE A 331 2.68 -8.57 15.27
C ILE A 331 3.14 -9.13 16.61
N THR A 332 2.30 -9.95 17.25
CA THR A 332 2.67 -10.72 18.44
C THR A 332 2.42 -12.20 18.21
N VAL A 333 3.16 -13.04 18.94
CA VAL A 333 3.02 -14.49 18.86
C VAL A 333 2.94 -15.10 20.25
N ALA A 334 2.16 -16.16 20.38
CA ALA A 334 2.11 -17.02 21.57
C ALA A 334 2.15 -18.48 21.14
N ARG A 335 2.48 -19.42 22.02
CA ARG A 335 2.47 -20.86 21.66
C ARG A 335 1.90 -21.76 22.74
N SER A 336 1.33 -22.89 22.34
CA SER A 336 0.92 -23.97 23.25
C SER A 336 1.26 -25.35 22.67
N ARG A 337 1.46 -26.37 23.51
CA ARG A 337 1.63 -27.76 23.05
C ARG A 337 0.31 -28.46 22.74
N THR A 338 -0.81 -27.85 23.13
CA THR A 338 -2.16 -28.39 22.95
C THR A 338 -3.00 -27.28 22.32
N LEU A 339 -3.75 -27.58 21.25
CA LEU A 339 -4.52 -26.58 20.50
C LEU A 339 -5.42 -25.73 21.41
N MET A 340 -6.14 -26.38 22.32
CA MET A 340 -7.03 -25.75 23.32
C MET A 340 -6.34 -25.53 24.69
N GLY A 341 -5.01 -25.53 24.72
CA GLY A 341 -4.22 -25.31 25.93
C GLY A 341 -4.03 -23.83 26.27
N ASN A 342 -3.27 -23.57 27.34
CA ASN A 342 -2.84 -22.22 27.66
C ASN A 342 -1.69 -21.81 26.73
N TYR A 343 -1.82 -20.65 26.10
CA TYR A 343 -0.80 -20.08 25.23
C TYR A 343 0.18 -19.22 26.03
N GLU A 344 1.45 -19.59 25.99
CA GLU A 344 2.57 -18.82 26.52
C GLU A 344 2.87 -17.66 25.56
N SER A 345 3.00 -16.43 26.07
CA SER A 345 3.38 -15.29 25.25
C SER A 345 4.86 -15.35 24.89
N CYS A 346 5.21 -15.01 23.64
CA CYS A 346 6.61 -14.87 23.24
C CYS A 346 7.31 -13.78 24.05
N PRO A 347 8.49 -14.06 24.66
CA PRO A 347 9.24 -13.08 25.43
C PRO A 347 9.81 -11.94 24.56
N TYR A 348 9.86 -12.13 23.24
CA TYR A 348 10.34 -11.14 22.26
C TYR A 348 9.21 -10.29 21.66
N ASN A 349 7.97 -10.41 22.17
CA ASN A 349 6.86 -9.62 21.65
C ASN A 349 7.05 -8.10 21.88
N PRO A 350 6.64 -7.25 20.92
CA PRO A 350 6.18 -7.62 19.57
C PRO A 350 7.34 -8.08 18.68
N ILE A 351 7.11 -9.13 17.90
CA ILE A 351 8.12 -9.69 17.00
C ILE A 351 8.33 -8.86 15.73
N MET A 352 7.39 -7.95 15.42
CA MET A 352 7.46 -6.96 14.35
C MET A 352 6.69 -5.70 14.76
N ARG A 353 7.33 -4.54 14.64
CA ARG A 353 6.76 -3.20 14.83
C ARG A 353 7.72 -2.14 14.26
N GLN A 354 7.18 -1.04 13.75
CA GLN A 354 7.98 0.18 13.54
C GLN A 354 8.10 0.97 14.86
N ASN A 355 9.33 1.24 15.29
CA ASN A 355 9.63 1.98 16.52
C ASN A 355 9.99 3.44 16.26
N ASP A 356 10.44 3.76 15.05
CA ASP A 356 10.75 5.12 14.63
C ASP A 356 9.50 5.76 14.02
N GLU A 357 8.90 6.72 14.72
CA GLU A 357 7.69 7.42 14.26
C GLU A 357 7.92 8.28 13.00
N GLY A 358 9.18 8.63 12.71
CA GLY A 358 9.58 9.37 11.52
C GLY A 358 9.96 8.50 10.33
N ALA A 359 10.10 7.18 10.49
CA ALA A 359 10.50 6.31 9.38
C ALA A 359 9.47 6.29 8.24
N ALA A 360 9.95 6.12 7.01
CA ALA A 360 9.11 6.09 5.80
C ALA A 360 8.05 4.96 5.81
N ILE A 361 8.41 3.79 6.33
CA ILE A 361 7.53 2.62 6.43
C ILE A 361 6.94 2.56 7.84
N GLN A 362 5.62 2.71 7.92
CA GLN A 362 4.82 2.73 9.14
C GLN A 362 3.76 1.61 9.13
N ARG A 363 2.94 1.56 10.19
CA ARG A 363 1.74 0.70 10.30
C ARG A 363 2.05 -0.81 10.17
N CYS A 364 3.26 -1.25 10.52
CA CYS A 364 3.70 -2.63 10.32
C CYS A 364 2.99 -3.62 11.25
N GLY A 365 2.19 -4.52 10.70
CA GLY A 365 1.45 -5.53 11.46
C GLY A 365 0.62 -6.44 10.54
N HIS A 366 -0.31 -7.21 11.12
CA HIS A 366 -1.23 -8.07 10.36
C HIS A 366 -0.50 -8.93 9.31
N GLY A 367 0.38 -9.80 9.80
CA GLY A 367 1.22 -10.63 8.96
C GLY A 367 1.04 -12.12 9.17
N LYS A 368 1.41 -12.89 8.15
CA LYS A 368 1.34 -14.34 8.12
C LYS A 368 2.71 -14.94 7.76
N PRO A 369 3.21 -15.91 8.53
CA PRO A 369 4.49 -16.56 8.22
C PRO A 369 4.35 -17.54 7.05
N VAL A 370 5.40 -17.65 6.24
CA VAL A 370 5.55 -18.67 5.21
C VAL A 370 6.96 -19.28 5.29
N GLN A 371 7.06 -20.59 5.09
CA GLN A 371 8.34 -21.27 4.91
C GLN A 371 8.56 -21.54 3.43
N THR A 372 9.75 -21.25 2.90
CA THR A 372 10.13 -21.57 1.53
C THR A 372 10.38 -23.07 1.36
N GLN A 373 10.51 -23.53 0.11
CA GLN A 373 10.93 -24.90 -0.19
C GLN A 373 12.37 -25.20 0.30
N ASN A 374 13.18 -24.17 0.55
CA ASN A 374 14.56 -24.30 1.05
C ASN A 374 14.61 -24.35 2.60
N GLY A 375 13.50 -24.12 3.28
CA GLY A 375 13.40 -24.14 4.74
C GLY A 375 13.50 -22.77 5.41
N ASP A 376 13.82 -21.72 4.66
CA ASP A 376 13.86 -20.33 5.14
C ASP A 376 12.46 -19.83 5.47
N TRP A 377 12.35 -18.93 6.45
CA TRP A 377 11.06 -18.39 6.87
C TRP A 377 10.98 -16.89 6.59
N TYR A 378 9.80 -16.45 6.17
CA TYR A 378 9.50 -15.04 5.95
C TYR A 378 8.14 -14.67 6.55
N MET A 379 8.03 -13.41 6.97
CA MET A 379 6.78 -12.79 7.36
C MET A 379 6.33 -11.87 6.22
N VAL A 380 5.17 -12.14 5.63
CA VAL A 380 4.46 -11.11 4.84
C VAL A 380 3.58 -10.32 5.79
N TYR A 381 3.53 -9.01 5.67
CA TYR A 381 2.78 -8.15 6.58
C TYR A 381 2.38 -6.84 5.91
N LEU A 382 1.32 -6.19 6.40
CA LEU A 382 0.93 -4.90 5.87
C LEU A 382 1.81 -3.78 6.44
N CYS A 383 2.01 -2.73 5.66
CA CYS A 383 2.61 -1.48 6.09
C CYS A 383 1.92 -0.28 5.42
N GLY A 384 2.41 0.93 5.63
CA GLY A 384 1.99 2.11 4.87
C GLY A 384 3.08 3.15 4.82
N ARG A 385 3.13 3.90 3.72
CA ARG A 385 4.08 5.01 3.52
C ARG A 385 3.35 6.35 3.61
N MET A 386 3.86 7.22 4.48
CA MET A 386 3.25 8.52 4.77
C MET A 386 3.84 9.64 3.90
N VAL A 387 3.01 10.60 3.50
CA VAL A 387 3.39 11.80 2.76
C VAL A 387 2.78 13.04 3.40
N GLY A 388 3.37 14.21 3.16
CA GLY A 388 2.78 15.50 3.56
C GLY A 388 2.50 15.66 5.06
N GLY A 389 3.30 14.99 5.91
CA GLY A 389 3.18 15.10 7.37
C GLY A 389 2.15 14.17 8.02
N GLY A 390 1.66 13.14 7.34
CA GLY A 390 0.85 12.08 7.98
C GLY A 390 -0.22 11.39 7.12
N TYR A 391 -0.22 11.60 5.80
CA TYR A 391 -1.22 11.02 4.90
C TYR A 391 -0.71 9.78 4.18
N SER A 392 -1.50 8.70 4.16
CA SER A 392 -1.20 7.49 3.40
C SER A 392 -2.01 7.42 2.10
N ILE A 393 -1.61 8.18 1.08
CA ILE A 393 -2.37 8.24 -0.19
C ILE A 393 -2.39 6.90 -0.95
N LEU A 394 -1.35 6.08 -0.79
CA LEU A 394 -1.30 4.72 -1.37
C LEU A 394 -2.13 3.72 -0.56
N GLY A 395 -2.68 4.15 0.58
CA GLY A 395 -3.34 3.28 1.55
C GLY A 395 -2.35 2.40 2.30
N ARG A 396 -2.75 1.15 2.52
CA ARG A 396 -1.95 0.11 3.15
C ARG A 396 -1.38 -0.84 2.10
N GLU A 397 -0.07 -1.07 2.18
CA GLU A 397 0.79 -1.78 1.23
C GLU A 397 1.25 -3.12 1.85
N THR A 398 1.91 -4.01 1.09
CA THR A 398 2.46 -5.28 1.60
C THR A 398 3.98 -5.28 1.60
N ALA A 399 4.58 -5.69 2.72
CA ALA A 399 6.01 -5.84 2.95
C ALA A 399 6.38 -7.29 3.32
N LEU A 400 7.68 -7.60 3.23
CA LEU A 400 8.28 -8.90 3.49
C LEU A 400 9.55 -8.72 4.32
N ASP A 401 9.75 -9.54 5.35
CA ASP A 401 11.01 -9.64 6.08
C ASP A 401 11.29 -11.07 6.54
N PRO A 402 12.57 -11.47 6.69
CA PRO A 402 12.94 -12.80 7.14
C PRO A 402 12.50 -13.04 8.60
N ILE A 403 12.13 -14.28 8.89
CA ILE A 403 11.90 -14.78 10.25
C ILE A 403 13.10 -15.63 10.66
N GLU A 404 13.69 -15.28 11.79
CA GLU A 404 14.68 -16.10 12.46
C GLU A 404 14.02 -16.86 13.62
N TRP A 405 14.34 -18.14 13.78
CA TRP A 405 13.90 -18.94 14.92
C TRP A 405 15.00 -18.96 15.97
N THR A 406 14.72 -18.43 17.15
CA THR A 406 15.64 -18.43 18.29
C THR A 406 15.91 -19.86 18.78
N GLN A 407 16.99 -20.05 19.54
CA GLN A 407 17.37 -21.38 20.07
C GLN A 407 16.30 -21.99 20.99
N ASP A 408 15.50 -21.17 21.67
CA ASP A 408 14.36 -21.58 22.51
C ASP A 408 13.03 -21.69 21.72
N GLY A 409 13.10 -21.57 20.40
CA GLY A 409 12.03 -21.89 19.45
C GLY A 409 11.00 -20.78 19.27
N TRP A 410 11.38 -19.51 19.36
CA TRP A 410 10.49 -18.37 19.08
C TRP A 410 10.83 -17.71 17.74
N PRO A 411 9.84 -17.27 16.95
CA PRO A 411 10.11 -16.50 15.76
C PRO A 411 10.35 -15.03 16.13
N ILE A 412 11.34 -14.41 15.50
CA ILE A 412 11.55 -12.95 15.49
C ILE A 412 11.66 -12.50 14.04
N VAL A 413 11.12 -11.32 13.71
CA VAL A 413 11.16 -10.81 12.34
C VAL A 413 12.29 -9.79 12.22
N ASN A 414 13.12 -9.93 11.18
CA ASN A 414 14.24 -9.03 10.86
C ASN A 414 15.13 -8.71 12.08
N GLY A 415 15.44 -9.71 12.92
CA GLY A 415 16.22 -9.52 14.13
C GLY A 415 15.68 -8.45 15.10
N LEU A 416 14.35 -8.22 15.12
CA LEU A 416 13.67 -7.17 15.90
C LEU A 416 14.05 -5.72 15.53
N LYS A 417 14.64 -5.50 14.35
CA LYS A 417 15.03 -4.17 13.85
C LYS A 417 13.85 -3.35 13.30
N GLY A 418 12.66 -3.93 13.24
CA GLY A 418 11.49 -3.35 12.56
C GLY A 418 11.49 -3.67 11.07
N PRO A 419 10.66 -2.98 10.26
CA PRO A 419 10.60 -3.21 8.82
C PRO A 419 11.93 -2.84 8.16
N SER A 420 12.43 -3.68 7.25
CA SER A 420 13.57 -3.29 6.41
C SER A 420 13.13 -2.32 5.31
N VAL A 421 14.02 -1.38 4.94
CA VAL A 421 13.89 -0.62 3.69
C VAL A 421 14.53 -1.41 2.55
N LEU A 422 15.76 -1.87 2.76
CA LEU A 422 16.53 -2.71 1.84
C LEU A 422 16.89 -4.02 2.56
N GLN A 423 16.70 -5.15 1.89
CA GLN A 423 16.87 -6.49 2.46
C GLN A 423 17.39 -7.48 1.42
N ILE A 424 18.07 -8.55 1.85
CA ILE A 424 18.61 -9.58 0.96
C ILE A 424 17.46 -10.38 0.34
N LYS A 425 17.46 -10.54 -0.98
CA LYS A 425 16.48 -11.38 -1.70
C LYS A 425 16.45 -12.78 -1.12
N PRO A 426 15.27 -13.43 -1.04
CA PRO A 426 15.20 -14.85 -0.77
C PRO A 426 16.11 -15.64 -1.71
N GLY A 427 16.68 -16.75 -1.23
CA GLY A 427 17.50 -17.67 -2.02
C GLY A 427 16.70 -18.46 -3.06
N LEU A 428 15.83 -17.78 -3.81
CA LEU A 428 14.91 -18.30 -4.81
C LEU A 428 15.28 -17.72 -6.17
N GLN A 429 14.91 -18.43 -7.25
CA GLN A 429 15.12 -17.94 -8.60
C GLN A 429 14.18 -16.75 -8.87
N GLU A 430 14.75 -15.62 -9.27
CA GLU A 430 13.99 -14.42 -9.62
C GLU A 430 13.00 -14.69 -10.77
N CYS A 431 11.77 -14.20 -10.60
CA CYS A 431 10.66 -14.36 -11.53
C CYS A 431 9.87 -13.06 -11.63
N VAL A 432 10.34 -12.15 -12.49
CA VAL A 432 9.70 -10.84 -12.72
C VAL A 432 8.51 -10.99 -13.67
N TYR A 433 7.43 -10.27 -13.39
CA TYR A 433 6.21 -10.21 -14.21
C TYR A 433 6.09 -8.86 -14.90
N ASP A 434 5.42 -8.84 -16.06
CA ASP A 434 5.18 -7.61 -16.81
C ASP A 434 4.15 -6.72 -16.11
N GLU A 435 4.41 -5.41 -16.08
CA GLU A 435 3.45 -4.43 -15.57
C GLU A 435 2.52 -3.94 -16.69
N LEU A 436 1.21 -3.86 -16.41
CA LEU A 436 0.26 -3.21 -17.31
C LEU A 436 0.46 -1.69 -17.28
N LEU A 437 1.29 -1.18 -18.19
CA LEU A 437 1.52 0.26 -18.35
C LEU A 437 0.45 0.92 -19.20
N LYS A 438 -0.04 0.24 -20.25
CA LYS A 438 -1.06 0.74 -21.17
C LYS A 438 -2.02 -0.38 -21.53
N ASP A 439 -3.31 -0.07 -21.49
CA ASP A 439 -4.37 -0.94 -21.95
C ASP A 439 -5.10 -0.26 -23.11
N ASP A 440 -5.08 -0.89 -24.28
CA ASP A 440 -5.77 -0.46 -25.50
C ASP A 440 -7.14 -1.11 -25.67
N PHE A 441 -7.58 -1.89 -24.68
CA PHE A 441 -8.89 -2.53 -24.64
C PHE A 441 -9.18 -3.40 -25.88
N SER A 442 -8.12 -3.97 -26.47
CA SER A 442 -8.20 -4.86 -27.63
C SER A 442 -8.62 -6.29 -27.25
N GLU A 443 -8.28 -6.72 -26.03
CA GLU A 443 -8.69 -8.01 -25.49
C GLU A 443 -10.20 -8.05 -25.17
N PRO A 444 -10.85 -9.24 -25.25
CA PRO A 444 -12.29 -9.38 -24.99
C PRO A 444 -12.64 -9.36 -23.50
N TYR A 445 -11.65 -9.16 -22.62
CA TYR A 445 -11.79 -9.08 -21.18
C TYR A 445 -10.92 -7.94 -20.63
N LEU A 446 -11.32 -7.37 -19.50
CA LEU A 446 -10.48 -6.41 -18.78
C LEU A 446 -9.33 -7.14 -18.10
N ASP A 447 -8.15 -6.55 -18.13
CA ASP A 447 -7.02 -7.01 -17.34
C ASP A 447 -7.36 -7.12 -15.84
N THR A 448 -6.70 -8.04 -15.14
CA THR A 448 -6.94 -8.34 -13.72
C THR A 448 -6.65 -7.17 -12.77
N GLN A 449 -5.93 -6.14 -13.22
CA GLN A 449 -5.67 -4.91 -12.45
C GLN A 449 -6.91 -4.01 -12.33
N TRP A 450 -7.87 -4.15 -13.24
CA TRP A 450 -9.09 -3.32 -13.25
C TRP A 450 -10.10 -3.78 -12.20
N MET A 451 -10.64 -2.80 -11.50
CA MET A 451 -11.62 -2.97 -10.44
C MET A 451 -12.74 -1.94 -10.56
N PHE A 452 -13.82 -2.22 -9.85
CA PHE A 452 -15.00 -1.39 -9.72
C PHE A 452 -15.29 -1.16 -8.25
N PRO A 453 -15.79 0.01 -7.82
CA PRO A 453 -16.13 0.25 -6.42
C PRO A 453 -17.14 -0.75 -5.85
N ARG A 454 -17.99 -1.36 -6.70
CA ARG A 454 -18.94 -2.45 -6.44
C ARG A 454 -19.12 -3.23 -7.74
N ALA A 455 -19.86 -4.34 -7.75
CA ALA A 455 -20.12 -5.06 -9.01
C ALA A 455 -20.79 -4.14 -10.05
N PRO A 456 -20.22 -4.00 -11.27
CA PRO A 456 -20.80 -3.15 -12.30
C PRO A 456 -22.18 -3.68 -12.73
N GLU A 457 -22.97 -2.81 -13.35
CA GLU A 457 -24.23 -3.20 -13.96
C GLU A 457 -24.00 -4.19 -15.11
N LEU A 458 -24.96 -5.07 -15.40
CA LEU A 458 -24.80 -6.20 -16.34
C LEU A 458 -24.34 -5.75 -17.75
N ASP A 459 -24.81 -4.59 -18.19
CA ASP A 459 -24.47 -3.92 -19.45
C ASP A 459 -23.70 -2.60 -19.21
N GLY A 460 -23.18 -2.42 -18.00
CA GLY A 460 -22.49 -1.21 -17.59
C GLY A 460 -21.16 -0.98 -18.32
N ILE A 461 -20.51 -2.08 -18.72
CA ILE A 461 -19.15 -2.11 -19.28
C ILE A 461 -19.13 -3.02 -20.51
N GLU A 462 -18.67 -2.49 -21.65
CA GLU A 462 -18.53 -3.23 -22.90
C GLU A 462 -17.12 -3.01 -23.48
N LEU A 463 -16.41 -4.09 -23.81
CA LEU A 463 -15.18 -4.05 -24.59
C LEU A 463 -15.53 -4.37 -26.04
N LYS A 464 -15.36 -3.40 -26.93
CA LYS A 464 -15.79 -3.55 -28.32
C LYS A 464 -15.02 -2.69 -29.29
N ALA A 465 -14.50 -3.35 -30.32
CA ALA A 465 -13.78 -2.73 -31.42
C ALA A 465 -12.56 -1.91 -30.96
N GLY A 466 -11.85 -2.37 -29.91
CA GLY A 466 -10.70 -1.68 -29.32
C GLY A 466 -11.08 -0.46 -28.47
N PHE A 467 -12.29 -0.46 -27.91
CA PHE A 467 -12.72 0.59 -26.98
C PHE A 467 -13.28 -0.04 -25.71
N LEU A 468 -12.94 0.57 -24.58
CA LEU A 468 -13.70 0.45 -23.35
C LEU A 468 -14.90 1.41 -23.42
N LYS A 469 -16.10 0.85 -23.34
CA LYS A 469 -17.34 1.62 -23.25
C LYS A 469 -17.89 1.55 -21.84
N ILE A 470 -18.12 2.72 -21.25
CA ILE A 470 -18.73 2.86 -19.93
C ILE A 470 -20.12 3.46 -20.12
N HIS A 471 -21.14 2.69 -19.81
CA HIS A 471 -22.51 3.17 -19.71
C HIS A 471 -22.63 3.96 -18.42
N GLY A 472 -22.90 5.26 -18.54
CA GLY A 472 -22.87 6.17 -17.42
C GLY A 472 -23.84 5.75 -16.33
N SER A 473 -23.37 5.74 -15.08
CA SER A 473 -24.25 5.49 -13.95
C SER A 473 -25.28 6.62 -13.84
N VAL A 474 -26.53 6.28 -13.50
CA VAL A 474 -27.59 7.28 -13.25
C VAL A 474 -27.28 8.08 -11.98
N ALA A 475 -26.66 7.43 -11.00
CA ALA A 475 -26.21 8.08 -9.78
C ALA A 475 -24.79 8.64 -9.94
N ASP A 476 -24.53 9.76 -9.27
CA ASP A 476 -23.20 10.37 -9.23
C ASP A 476 -22.22 9.50 -8.43
N LEU A 477 -20.90 9.71 -8.62
CA LEU A 477 -19.85 9.00 -7.89
C LEU A 477 -19.96 9.18 -6.37
N SER A 478 -20.70 10.19 -5.91
CA SER A 478 -21.05 10.39 -4.50
C SER A 478 -22.10 9.42 -3.95
N SER A 479 -22.56 8.49 -4.78
CA SER A 479 -23.53 7.47 -4.41
C SER A 479 -22.94 6.08 -4.54
N MET A 480 -23.32 5.19 -3.62
CA MET A 480 -23.04 3.75 -3.71
C MET A 480 -23.59 3.11 -5.00
N LYS A 481 -24.60 3.75 -5.62
CA LYS A 481 -25.22 3.31 -6.87
C LYS A 481 -24.39 3.63 -8.12
N ALA A 482 -23.31 4.40 -8.02
CA ALA A 482 -22.36 4.59 -9.12
C ALA A 482 -21.41 3.39 -9.23
N ARG A 483 -21.82 2.39 -10.02
CA ARG A 483 -21.11 1.11 -10.13
C ARG A 483 -20.29 0.97 -11.40
N ASN A 484 -20.60 1.75 -12.44
CA ASN A 484 -19.90 1.71 -13.72
C ASN A 484 -18.72 2.69 -13.69
N VAL A 485 -17.74 2.41 -12.82
CA VAL A 485 -16.51 3.19 -12.64
C VAL A 485 -15.35 2.20 -12.72
N VAL A 486 -14.47 2.38 -13.70
CA VAL A 486 -13.36 1.47 -13.99
C VAL A 486 -12.09 2.04 -13.41
N LEU A 487 -11.53 1.39 -12.39
CA LEU A 487 -10.45 1.91 -11.56
C LEU A 487 -9.29 0.92 -11.50
N ARG A 488 -8.07 1.45 -11.35
CA ARG A 488 -6.89 0.70 -10.91
C ARG A 488 -6.25 1.39 -9.71
N ARG A 489 -5.45 0.66 -8.95
CA ARG A 489 -4.78 1.18 -7.76
C ARG A 489 -3.79 2.27 -8.13
N GLN A 490 -3.71 3.33 -7.32
CA GLN A 490 -2.53 4.19 -7.32
C GLN A 490 -1.39 3.45 -6.60
N GLN A 491 -0.32 3.12 -7.33
CA GLN A 491 0.81 2.34 -6.79
C GLN A 491 2.08 3.17 -6.55
N HIS A 492 2.11 4.40 -7.07
CA HIS A 492 3.27 5.29 -7.00
C HIS A 492 2.88 6.68 -6.50
N PHE A 493 3.82 7.34 -5.83
CA PHE A 493 3.66 8.76 -5.45
C PHE A 493 3.83 9.71 -6.63
N LYS A 494 4.58 9.31 -7.66
CA LYS A 494 4.79 10.07 -8.89
C LYS A 494 4.44 9.18 -10.07
N PHE A 495 3.49 9.61 -10.89
CA PHE A 495 3.06 8.91 -12.09
C PHE A 495 2.25 9.84 -13.00
N ASP A 496 2.10 9.46 -14.25
CA ASP A 496 1.17 10.05 -15.18
C ASP A 496 0.04 9.05 -15.47
N ALA A 497 -1.21 9.51 -15.44
CA ALA A 497 -2.37 8.75 -15.91
C ALA A 497 -2.97 9.47 -17.11
N GLU A 498 -3.17 8.76 -18.21
CA GLU A 498 -3.65 9.32 -19.47
C GLU A 498 -4.77 8.44 -20.04
N CYS A 499 -5.78 9.05 -20.65
CA CYS A 499 -6.69 8.33 -21.54
C CYS A 499 -6.92 9.11 -22.82
N LYS A 500 -7.28 8.37 -23.87
CA LYS A 500 -7.81 8.93 -25.11
C LYS A 500 -9.29 8.61 -25.19
N MET A 501 -10.12 9.64 -25.13
CA MET A 501 -11.57 9.53 -25.06
C MET A 501 -12.20 10.12 -26.33
N LYS A 502 -13.27 9.51 -26.83
CA LYS A 502 -14.07 10.07 -27.92
C LYS A 502 -14.98 11.19 -27.42
N ILE A 503 -15.07 12.28 -28.18
CA ILE A 503 -15.99 13.38 -27.89
C ILE A 503 -17.38 12.99 -28.42
N ASN A 504 -18.21 12.43 -27.53
CA ASN A 504 -19.58 12.03 -27.83
C ASN A 504 -20.59 13.14 -27.47
N PRO A 505 -21.76 13.22 -28.13
CA PRO A 505 -22.84 14.11 -27.70
C PRO A 505 -23.28 13.81 -26.25
N MET A 506 -23.58 14.87 -25.50
CA MET A 506 -23.95 14.79 -24.09
C MET A 506 -25.17 15.66 -23.81
N ALA A 507 -26.05 15.19 -22.92
CA ALA A 507 -27.16 15.97 -22.37
C ALA A 507 -26.69 16.81 -21.18
N MET A 508 -27.44 17.86 -20.84
CA MET A 508 -27.15 18.73 -19.70
C MET A 508 -26.92 17.93 -18.41
N GLY A 509 -25.83 18.24 -17.69
CA GLY A 509 -25.45 17.58 -16.43
C GLY A 509 -24.62 16.31 -16.58
N GLN A 510 -24.51 15.74 -17.79
CA GLN A 510 -23.67 14.56 -18.03
C GLN A 510 -22.18 14.91 -17.92
N ASN A 511 -21.38 13.94 -17.45
CA ASN A 511 -19.93 14.05 -17.40
C ASN A 511 -19.24 12.71 -17.55
N ALA A 512 -18.05 12.72 -18.16
CA ALA A 512 -17.21 11.54 -18.32
C ALA A 512 -15.74 11.91 -18.51
N GLY A 513 -14.84 11.02 -18.11
CA GLY A 513 -13.40 11.23 -18.21
C GLY A 513 -12.62 10.40 -17.19
N LEU A 514 -11.57 11.00 -16.63
CA LEU A 514 -10.71 10.43 -15.60
C LEU A 514 -11.19 10.79 -14.18
N THR A 515 -10.95 9.91 -13.22
CA THR A 515 -11.20 10.16 -11.80
C THR A 515 -10.01 9.71 -10.96
N CYS A 516 -9.72 10.44 -9.88
CA CYS A 516 -9.02 9.89 -8.73
C CYS A 516 -10.05 9.66 -7.64
N TYR A 517 -10.16 8.43 -7.14
CA TYR A 517 -11.27 7.97 -6.31
C TYR A 517 -10.74 7.30 -5.05
N TYR A 518 -11.37 7.54 -3.90
CA TYR A 518 -11.10 6.77 -2.69
C TYR A 518 -12.34 5.95 -2.30
N ASP A 519 -13.45 6.66 -2.08
CA ASP A 519 -14.79 6.10 -1.88
C ASP A 519 -15.84 7.13 -2.31
N GLU A 520 -17.13 6.82 -2.13
CA GLU A 520 -18.22 7.73 -2.51
C GLU A 520 -18.23 9.06 -1.72
N ASN A 521 -17.42 9.22 -0.68
CA ASN A 521 -17.34 10.48 0.06
C ASN A 521 -16.20 11.37 -0.42
N THR A 522 -15.16 10.82 -1.07
CA THR A 522 -14.04 11.62 -1.56
C THR A 522 -13.48 11.14 -2.89
N PHE A 523 -13.55 12.02 -3.89
CA PHE A 523 -13.03 11.78 -5.23
C PHE A 523 -12.81 13.11 -5.97
N LEU A 524 -12.14 13.05 -7.11
CA LEU A 524 -12.17 14.13 -8.10
C LEU A 524 -12.57 13.58 -9.46
N LYS A 525 -13.20 14.43 -10.26
CA LYS A 525 -13.60 14.17 -11.64
C LYS A 525 -12.84 15.11 -12.55
N PHE A 526 -12.25 14.60 -13.62
CA PHE A 526 -11.59 15.38 -14.66
C PHE A 526 -12.04 14.89 -16.03
N GLY A 527 -12.57 15.78 -16.87
CA GLY A 527 -12.98 15.40 -18.21
C GLY A 527 -14.00 16.33 -18.83
N LEU A 528 -14.90 15.77 -19.62
CA LEU A 528 -15.94 16.49 -20.35
C LEU A 528 -17.19 16.62 -19.49
N PHE A 529 -17.71 17.84 -19.39
CA PHE A 529 -18.93 18.18 -18.66
C PHE A 529 -19.85 18.96 -19.59
N MET A 530 -21.13 18.58 -19.64
CA MET A 530 -22.14 19.36 -20.36
C MET A 530 -22.86 20.30 -19.38
N GLU A 531 -22.63 21.60 -19.52
CA GLU A 531 -23.13 22.63 -18.61
C GLU A 531 -24.00 23.66 -19.35
N ALA A 532 -24.77 24.44 -18.59
CA ALA A 532 -25.47 25.61 -19.13
C ALA A 532 -24.44 26.69 -19.48
N ALA A 533 -24.58 27.30 -20.65
CA ALA A 533 -23.78 28.45 -21.01
C ALA A 533 -24.23 29.66 -20.19
N VAL A 534 -23.25 30.39 -19.64
CA VAL A 534 -23.51 31.68 -18.99
C VAL A 534 -23.87 32.70 -20.08
N ARG A 535 -25.07 33.30 -19.99
CA ARG A 535 -25.52 34.39 -20.87
C ARG A 535 -26.23 35.47 -20.06
N ASP A 536 -26.07 36.72 -20.50
CA ASP A 536 -26.75 37.89 -19.94
C ASP A 536 -28.11 38.19 -20.63
N ASP A 537 -28.61 37.30 -21.51
CA ASP A 537 -29.87 37.48 -22.24
C ASP A 537 -30.98 36.49 -21.85
N ASP A 538 -32.25 36.94 -21.83
CA ASP A 538 -33.47 36.16 -21.54
C ASP A 538 -33.81 35.08 -22.61
N LYS A 539 -32.81 34.57 -23.34
CA LYS A 539 -33.01 33.53 -24.35
C LYS A 539 -33.03 32.15 -23.71
N ALA A 540 -33.61 31.18 -24.43
CA ALA A 540 -33.59 29.77 -24.04
C ALA A 540 -32.16 29.30 -23.70
N PRO A 541 -31.99 28.42 -22.69
CA PRO A 541 -30.68 27.95 -22.25
C PRO A 541 -29.94 27.28 -23.40
N SER A 542 -28.72 27.75 -23.68
CA SER A 542 -27.79 27.02 -24.54
C SER A 542 -26.83 26.22 -23.69
N TYR A 543 -26.42 25.05 -24.15
CA TYR A 543 -25.47 24.19 -23.44
C TYR A 543 -24.09 24.26 -24.08
N VAL A 544 -23.05 24.11 -23.27
CA VAL A 544 -21.66 24.08 -23.71
C VAL A 544 -20.94 22.90 -23.07
N MET A 545 -20.20 22.16 -23.87
CA MET A 545 -19.29 21.14 -23.38
C MET A 545 -18.01 21.81 -22.92
N LYS A 546 -17.60 21.54 -21.68
CA LYS A 546 -16.37 22.06 -21.09
C LYS A 546 -15.48 20.95 -20.59
N ILE A 547 -14.19 21.23 -20.59
CA ILE A 547 -13.20 20.51 -19.78
C ILE A 547 -13.30 21.10 -18.38
N ASN A 548 -13.49 20.26 -17.37
CA ASN A 548 -13.57 20.71 -15.98
C ASN A 548 -12.89 19.73 -15.02
N VAL A 549 -12.56 20.22 -13.83
CA VAL A 549 -12.15 19.43 -12.66
C VAL A 549 -13.10 19.77 -11.51
N ILE A 550 -13.74 18.75 -10.93
CA ILE A 550 -14.58 18.88 -9.74
C ILE A 550 -14.01 17.99 -8.65
N GLN A 551 -13.72 18.58 -7.48
CA GLN A 551 -13.35 17.87 -6.27
C GLN A 551 -14.60 17.65 -5.43
N HIS A 552 -14.82 16.43 -4.97
CA HIS A 552 -15.88 16.08 -4.05
C HIS A 552 -15.28 15.71 -2.70
N ILE A 553 -15.69 16.43 -1.65
CA ILE A 553 -15.23 16.21 -0.28
C ILE A 553 -16.47 16.22 0.62
N ASP A 554 -16.92 15.04 1.00
CA ASP A 554 -18.12 14.82 1.80
C ASP A 554 -19.40 15.39 1.13
N GLU A 555 -19.91 16.54 1.57
CA GLU A 555 -21.09 17.17 0.96
C GLU A 555 -20.71 18.29 -0.02
N ASP A 556 -19.44 18.70 -0.04
CA ASP A 556 -18.95 19.83 -0.81
C ASP A 556 -18.47 19.40 -2.20
N ASN A 557 -18.84 20.20 -3.21
CA ASN A 557 -18.30 20.11 -4.56
C ASN A 557 -17.55 21.39 -4.91
N ILE A 558 -16.25 21.29 -5.14
CA ILE A 558 -15.36 22.40 -5.47
C ILE A 558 -14.98 22.27 -6.94
N ALA A 559 -15.61 23.06 -7.79
CA ALA A 559 -15.35 23.08 -9.23
C ALA A 559 -14.29 24.14 -9.59
N CYS A 560 -13.42 23.81 -10.55
CA CYS A 560 -12.58 24.79 -11.23
C CYS A 560 -13.39 25.54 -12.31
N GLU A 561 -12.85 26.64 -12.82
CA GLU A 561 -13.42 27.30 -14.00
C GLU A 561 -13.14 26.46 -15.25
N GLY A 562 -14.20 25.92 -15.86
CA GLY A 562 -14.08 25.06 -17.03
C GLY A 562 -13.78 25.82 -18.33
N VAL A 563 -13.12 25.14 -19.28
CA VAL A 563 -12.78 25.69 -20.61
C VAL A 563 -13.61 25.00 -21.69
N ALA A 564 -14.13 25.77 -22.65
CA ALA A 564 -14.94 25.23 -23.75
C ALA A 564 -14.16 24.22 -24.61
N VAL A 565 -14.83 23.12 -24.99
CA VAL A 565 -14.27 22.06 -25.83
C VAL A 565 -14.47 22.40 -27.32
N ASP A 566 -13.46 22.13 -28.16
CA ASP A 566 -13.63 22.14 -29.62
C ASP A 566 -14.32 20.86 -30.07
N THR A 567 -15.66 20.92 -30.17
CA THR A 567 -16.50 19.77 -30.55
C THR A 567 -16.37 19.37 -32.02
N LYS A 568 -15.54 20.06 -32.83
CA LYS A 568 -15.17 19.60 -34.18
C LYS A 568 -14.16 18.47 -34.15
N GLN A 569 -13.41 18.33 -33.05
CA GLN A 569 -12.47 17.24 -32.85
C GLN A 569 -13.22 15.95 -32.54
N ARG A 570 -12.65 14.82 -32.96
CA ARG A 570 -13.24 13.49 -32.70
C ARG A 570 -12.81 12.93 -31.34
N PHE A 571 -11.59 13.22 -30.92
CA PHE A 571 -10.97 12.67 -29.72
C PHE A 571 -10.39 13.78 -28.87
N ILE A 572 -10.28 13.50 -27.58
CA ILE A 572 -9.56 14.29 -26.60
C ILE A 572 -8.69 13.36 -25.77
N TRP A 573 -7.48 13.81 -25.49
CA TRP A 573 -6.57 13.19 -24.54
C TRP A 573 -6.69 13.92 -23.22
N LEU A 574 -6.88 13.18 -22.14
CA LEU A 574 -6.93 13.70 -20.79
C LEU A 574 -5.74 13.11 -20.03
N LYS A 575 -4.95 13.96 -19.37
CA LYS A 575 -3.76 13.56 -18.62
C LYS A 575 -3.74 14.17 -17.22
N ILE A 576 -3.46 13.33 -16.23
CA ILE A 576 -3.23 13.70 -14.84
C ILE A 576 -1.76 13.40 -14.53
N VAL A 577 -0.97 14.45 -14.29
CA VAL A 577 0.40 14.35 -13.78
C VAL A 577 0.36 14.42 -12.27
N THR A 578 0.83 13.35 -11.62
CA THR A 578 0.81 13.19 -10.17
C THR A 578 2.20 13.39 -9.58
N ASN A 579 2.28 14.22 -8.53
CA ASN A 579 3.47 14.37 -7.70
C ASN A 579 3.08 14.44 -6.21
N TYR A 580 3.18 13.31 -5.51
CA TYR A 580 2.69 13.10 -4.14
C TYR A 580 1.20 13.49 -4.00
N LEU A 581 0.89 14.59 -3.30
CA LEU A 581 -0.47 15.11 -3.11
C LEU A 581 -0.88 16.14 -4.18
N LYS A 582 0.02 16.53 -5.08
CA LYS A 582 -0.26 17.46 -6.17
C LYS A 582 -0.80 16.72 -7.40
N ARG A 583 -1.79 17.30 -8.07
CA ARG A 583 -2.34 16.82 -9.35
C ARG A 583 -2.35 17.97 -10.35
N SER A 584 -1.69 17.79 -11.49
CA SER A 584 -1.72 18.74 -12.60
C SER A 584 -2.46 18.12 -13.78
N PHE A 585 -3.45 18.84 -14.30
CA PHE A 585 -4.37 18.34 -15.31
C PHE A 585 -4.05 18.96 -16.67
N TYR A 586 -4.01 18.12 -17.70
CA TYR A 586 -3.69 18.52 -19.06
C TYR A 586 -4.67 17.88 -20.04
N TYR A 587 -4.90 18.54 -21.16
CA TYR A 587 -5.65 17.96 -22.27
C TYR A 587 -4.96 18.22 -23.62
N SER A 588 -5.27 17.40 -24.62
CA SER A 588 -4.79 17.56 -25.99
C SER A 588 -5.85 17.08 -26.99
N TYR A 589 -5.79 17.60 -28.22
CA TYR A 589 -6.60 17.13 -29.35
C TYR A 589 -5.80 16.33 -30.38
N ASP A 590 -4.47 16.24 -30.23
CA ASP A 590 -3.57 15.51 -31.13
C ASP A 590 -2.75 14.41 -30.42
N GLY A 591 -2.77 14.38 -29.08
CA GLY A 591 -1.99 13.45 -28.26
C GLY A 591 -0.51 13.82 -28.11
N GLU A 592 -0.07 14.93 -28.71
CA GLU A 592 1.32 15.39 -28.71
C GLU A 592 1.48 16.72 -27.96
N ASN A 593 0.63 17.70 -28.29
CA ASN A 593 0.66 19.04 -27.72
C ASN A 593 -0.34 19.15 -26.57
N TYR A 594 0.17 19.07 -25.34
CA TYR A 594 -0.65 19.14 -24.13
C TYR A 594 -0.81 20.58 -23.63
N THR A 595 -2.07 21.01 -23.47
CA THR A 595 -2.42 22.25 -22.79
C THR A 595 -2.63 21.98 -21.31
N HIS A 596 -1.92 22.73 -20.46
CA HIS A 596 -2.17 22.74 -19.02
C HIS A 596 -3.53 23.38 -18.73
N PHE A 597 -4.36 22.70 -17.96
CA PHE A 597 -5.68 23.18 -17.55
C PHE A 597 -5.63 23.82 -16.15
N VAL A 598 -5.30 23.01 -15.13
CA VAL A 598 -5.25 23.47 -13.74
C VAL A 598 -4.32 22.59 -12.92
N THR A 599 -3.88 23.08 -11.77
CA THR A 599 -3.15 22.30 -10.77
C THR A 599 -3.89 22.36 -9.43
N LEU A 600 -4.14 21.20 -8.83
CA LEU A 600 -4.56 21.06 -7.45
C LEU A 600 -3.32 20.78 -6.60
N ASP A 601 -3.00 21.66 -5.67
CA ASP A 601 -1.78 21.54 -4.86
C ASP A 601 -1.85 20.42 -3.82
N ASN A 602 -3.05 20.05 -3.38
CA ASN A 602 -3.23 19.09 -2.31
C ASN A 602 -4.55 18.31 -2.43
N VAL A 603 -4.45 16.99 -2.61
CA VAL A 603 -5.59 16.05 -2.63
C VAL A 603 -5.62 15.13 -1.41
N TYR A 604 -5.28 15.65 -0.22
CA TYR A 604 -5.24 14.90 1.04
C TYR A 604 -6.51 14.07 1.33
N TYR A 605 -7.68 14.52 0.86
CA TYR A 605 -8.96 13.82 0.99
C TYR A 605 -8.99 12.45 0.28
N LEU A 606 -8.02 12.12 -0.56
CA LEU A 606 -7.83 10.80 -1.18
C LEU A 606 -6.97 9.84 -0.34
N CYS A 607 -6.77 10.12 0.94
CA CYS A 607 -5.97 9.29 1.86
C CYS A 607 -6.85 8.63 2.92
N ASP A 608 -6.34 7.60 3.61
CA ASP A 608 -7.03 6.97 4.74
C ASP A 608 -7.42 8.02 5.82
N GLU A 609 -6.52 8.95 6.09
CA GLU A 609 -6.66 10.02 7.09
C GLU A 609 -7.39 11.27 6.55
N GLY A 610 -7.76 11.26 5.26
CA GLY A 610 -8.23 12.45 4.54
C GLY A 610 -9.64 12.93 4.92
N LEU A 611 -10.48 12.05 5.49
CA LEU A 611 -11.83 12.37 5.93
C LEU A 611 -12.21 11.49 7.13
N ASN A 612 -12.79 12.07 8.18
CA ASN A 612 -13.28 11.30 9.33
C ASN A 612 -14.74 10.85 9.12
N LYS A 613 -14.99 10.05 8.08
CA LYS A 613 -16.31 9.50 7.73
C LYS A 613 -16.16 8.07 7.22
N GLY A 614 -17.10 7.21 7.62
CA GLY A 614 -17.09 5.81 7.20
C GLY A 614 -15.91 5.01 7.77
N LYS A 615 -15.49 3.97 7.04
CA LYS A 615 -14.27 3.20 7.34
C LYS A 615 -13.32 3.39 6.18
N ARG A 616 -12.12 3.89 6.45
CA ARG A 616 -11.15 4.27 5.40
C ARG A 616 -9.91 3.40 5.52
N PHE A 617 -9.95 2.29 4.80
CA PHE A 617 -8.97 1.19 4.89
C PHE A 617 -8.42 0.75 3.53
N THR A 618 -8.68 1.54 2.48
CA THR A 618 -8.38 1.20 1.09
C THR A 618 -7.11 1.90 0.62
N GLY A 619 -7.23 2.94 -0.22
CA GLY A 619 -6.16 3.72 -0.80
C GLY A 619 -6.67 4.47 -2.05
N ALA A 620 -5.91 5.45 -2.53
CA ALA A 620 -6.29 6.17 -3.74
C ALA A 620 -6.31 5.24 -4.97
N MET A 621 -7.34 5.43 -5.79
CA MET A 621 -7.55 4.78 -7.07
C MET A 621 -7.50 5.82 -8.19
N VAL A 622 -7.19 5.39 -9.40
CA VAL A 622 -7.26 6.21 -10.60
C VAL A 622 -7.90 5.42 -11.73
N GLY A 623 -8.70 6.08 -12.57
CA GLY A 623 -9.32 5.39 -13.69
C GLY A 623 -10.31 6.25 -14.44
N MET A 624 -11.30 5.61 -15.04
CA MET A 624 -12.27 6.21 -15.94
C MET A 624 -13.68 6.07 -15.39
N TYR A 625 -14.53 7.05 -15.70
CA TYR A 625 -15.91 7.06 -15.26
C TYR A 625 -16.82 7.69 -16.32
N ALA A 626 -18.12 7.39 -16.21
CA ALA A 626 -19.18 8.07 -16.93
C ALA A 626 -20.40 8.27 -16.02
N TYR A 627 -21.01 9.44 -16.11
CA TYR A 627 -22.22 9.82 -15.38
C TYR A 627 -23.30 10.24 -16.37
N ALA A 628 -24.44 9.54 -16.32
CA ALA A 628 -25.55 9.69 -17.24
C ALA A 628 -26.58 10.75 -16.83
N GLY A 629 -26.67 11.07 -15.53
CA GLY A 629 -27.74 11.91 -15.01
C GLY A 629 -29.12 11.25 -15.09
N GLY A 630 -30.16 12.00 -14.70
CA GLY A 630 -31.48 11.44 -14.36
C GLY A 630 -32.34 10.87 -15.50
N GLU A 631 -32.12 11.18 -16.78
CA GLU A 631 -33.06 10.78 -17.86
C GLU A 631 -32.45 10.37 -19.22
N TYR A 632 -31.13 10.11 -19.36
CA TYR A 632 -30.57 9.74 -20.68
C TYR A 632 -29.47 8.67 -20.58
N THR A 633 -29.43 7.75 -21.55
CA THR A 633 -28.30 6.82 -21.71
C THR A 633 -27.07 7.58 -22.22
N HIS A 634 -26.05 7.75 -21.38
CA HIS A 634 -24.73 8.26 -21.79
C HIS A 634 -23.76 7.09 -21.93
N VAL A 635 -22.98 7.05 -23.02
CA VAL A 635 -21.91 6.07 -23.19
C VAL A 635 -20.61 6.81 -23.50
N ALA A 636 -19.65 6.70 -22.59
CA ALA A 636 -18.29 7.18 -22.79
C ALA A 636 -17.46 6.07 -23.47
N GLU A 637 -16.66 6.43 -24.46
CA GLU A 637 -15.83 5.50 -25.22
C GLU A 637 -14.35 5.90 -25.09
N PHE A 638 -13.53 5.01 -24.54
CA PHE A 638 -12.10 5.19 -24.31
C PHE A 638 -11.31 4.25 -25.21
N ASP A 639 -10.36 4.80 -25.98
CA ASP A 639 -9.48 4.06 -26.91
C ASP A 639 -8.33 3.39 -26.16
N TYR A 640 -7.82 4.04 -25.11
CA TYR A 640 -6.84 3.43 -24.21
C TYR A 640 -6.81 4.16 -22.87
N PHE A 641 -6.19 3.50 -21.89
CA PHE A 641 -5.71 4.09 -20.65
C PHE A 641 -4.23 3.75 -20.44
N GLU A 642 -3.43 4.73 -20.03
CA GLU A 642 -2.01 4.58 -19.72
C GLU A 642 -1.72 5.04 -18.28
N TYR A 643 -0.92 4.26 -17.56
CA TYR A 643 -0.38 4.55 -16.23
C TYR A 643 1.13 4.36 -16.26
N LYS A 644 1.88 5.43 -16.06
CA LYS A 644 3.35 5.40 -16.13
C LYS A 644 3.95 6.01 -14.87
N SER A 645 4.68 5.21 -14.10
CA SER A 645 5.46 5.70 -12.96
C SER A 645 6.58 6.66 -13.41
N ARG A 646 6.99 7.56 -12.52
CA ARG A 646 7.91 8.66 -12.81
C ARG A 646 9.10 8.74 -11.87
#